data_AF-F8P0J1-F1
#
_entry.id   AF-F8P0J1-F1
#
_cell.length_a   1.000
_cell.length_b   1.000
_cell.length_c   1.000
_cell.angle_alpha   90.00
_cell.angle_beta   90.00
_cell.angle_gamma   90.00
#
_symmetry.space_group_name_H-M   'P 1'
#
loop_
_entity.id
_entity.type
_entity.pdbx_description
1 polymer ?
#
loop_
_entity_poly.entity_id
_entity_poly.type
_entity_poly.pdbx_seq_one_letter_code
_entity_poly.pdbx_strand_id
1 'polypeptide(L)'
;MSDFGGGHAGASQWGPGLIGCIIALSLYGVALAQTWFYWRAFPRDGKHLKYLGALTLSYFIPFVVQIFYGHRVWIISAKNRLLTASVLYAGSALSSVICDVFITGSVIFYLREGRSGIRRTVLRTETLVQQIIVMFVNMGVLTWWYMTPQGKNYVGTTTTILSKCYVNSLLAILSNTLLSGGDVVDVHHTLLCIAALGSYVEIVKCLLAKHNVDTHIDTLTHLATTYALSHGLLYLPSDTQPQDPCSAIHAPLSLIPSPVPRASFTLAKRLQHIYNDIYARIAMDEAFLDRVMGAVEGVGKADEFVGTLWRGWKEVREEGLVQTLQLGLFRSDYLLHAPDEAAPSLKQVEFNTISSSFGPLSERAAALHRYLHAATGYYGLSPHLTPDNFPPNTTTAGLAQGLAEAHNAYAVPTAQILFVVQQRERNVFDQRWLEYELLHAHAIHVVRQTFDQLAHSIHIHPTTRALHITPPSSSSPIEISTIYFRAGYTPSDFSSPTHYATRIALERTLAIKCPSLPLQLAGGKKVQEALTRHGLLDRLLHGRGYSEHDLDEVRSTWMHMWALDDPCPPPPSFFSKAIGARIPLGFREAWIAMELIDTPAGVGSYLVRAADGGAGAGTERQKTKSVKAEVISELGIFGWALFGAGEVVSEAEAGWLVRTKGTESNEGGVAAGFSVLDSVLLV
;
A
#
# COMPACT_ATOMS: atom_id res chain seq x y z
N MET A 1 -18.43 -36.32 31.51
CA MET A 1 -17.99 -37.22 30.42
C MET A 1 -17.48 -36.31 29.30
N SER A 2 -16.19 -35.95 29.31
CA SER A 2 -15.07 -36.71 28.69
C SER A 2 -15.21 -36.72 27.16
N ASP A 3 -14.25 -36.31 26.34
CA ASP A 3 -12.86 -35.94 26.57
C ASP A 3 -12.20 -35.50 25.25
N PHE A 4 -11.03 -34.85 25.36
CA PHE A 4 -9.92 -34.73 24.41
C PHE A 4 -10.09 -34.08 23.02
N GLY A 5 -9.55 -32.87 22.92
CA GLY A 5 -9.03 -32.25 21.70
C GLY A 5 -7.84 -31.33 22.01
N GLY A 6 -6.85 -31.85 22.73
CA GLY A 6 -5.58 -31.16 22.98
C GLY A 6 -4.66 -31.27 21.77
N GLY A 7 -4.21 -30.12 21.26
CA GLY A 7 -3.16 -30.04 20.24
C GLY A 7 -2.84 -28.59 19.91
N HIS A 8 -1.58 -28.19 20.08
CA HIS A 8 -0.98 -26.94 19.59
C HIS A 8 -1.05 -25.65 20.42
N ALA A 9 -1.17 -25.72 21.75
CA ALA A 9 -0.82 -24.59 22.64
C ALA A 9 0.53 -24.76 23.38
N GLY A 10 1.30 -25.81 23.05
CA GLY A 10 2.48 -26.21 23.81
C GLY A 10 3.83 -25.71 23.28
N ALA A 11 3.93 -25.26 22.03
CA ALA A 11 5.25 -24.95 21.44
C ALA A 11 5.71 -23.50 21.66
N SER A 12 4.80 -22.52 21.71
CA SER A 12 5.19 -21.10 21.79
C SER A 12 5.54 -20.60 23.20
N GLN A 13 5.03 -21.25 24.26
CA GLN A 13 5.30 -20.84 25.65
C GLN A 13 6.67 -21.30 26.16
N TRP A 14 7.26 -22.35 25.58
CA TRP A 14 8.53 -22.91 26.01
C TRP A 14 9.72 -22.43 25.18
N GLY A 15 9.49 -21.83 24.01
CA GLY A 15 10.54 -21.34 23.11
C GLY A 15 11.55 -20.41 23.80
N PRO A 16 11.09 -19.33 24.49
CA PRO A 16 11.98 -18.47 25.24
C PRO A 16 12.75 -19.19 26.35
N GLY A 17 12.11 -20.14 27.04
CA GLY A 17 12.72 -20.95 28.10
C GLY A 17 13.78 -21.91 27.58
N LEU A 18 13.54 -22.56 26.44
CA LEU A 18 14.47 -23.47 25.78
C LEU A 18 15.71 -22.71 25.26
N ILE A 19 15.50 -21.55 24.64
CA ILE A 19 16.59 -20.66 24.21
C ILE A 19 17.42 -20.22 25.42
N GLY A 20 16.76 -19.86 26.52
CA GLY A 20 17.42 -19.53 27.79
C GLY A 20 18.27 -20.66 28.35
N CYS A 21 17.74 -21.88 28.35
CA CYS A 21 18.46 -23.07 28.80
C CYS A 21 19.68 -23.37 27.93
N ILE A 22 19.55 -23.28 26.60
CA ILE A 22 20.66 -23.53 25.66
C ILE A 22 21.80 -22.52 25.91
N ILE A 23 21.48 -21.23 25.99
CA ILE A 23 22.46 -20.17 26.27
C ILE A 23 23.10 -20.37 27.65
N ALA A 24 22.30 -20.70 28.66
CA ALA A 24 22.81 -20.95 30.01
C ALA A 24 23.72 -22.20 30.08
N LEU A 25 23.45 -23.24 29.30
CA LEU A 25 24.32 -24.41 29.18
C LEU A 25 25.66 -24.04 28.53
N SER A 26 25.64 -23.23 27.47
CA SER A 26 26.86 -22.72 26.83
C SER A 26 27.70 -21.86 27.78
N LEU A 27 27.08 -20.92 28.50
CA LEU A 27 27.78 -20.08 29.49
C LEU A 27 28.38 -20.88 30.65
N TYR A 28 27.79 -22.03 30.99
CA TYR A 28 28.34 -22.96 31.99
C TYR A 28 29.55 -23.74 31.46
N GLY A 29 29.52 -24.14 30.17
CA GLY A 29 30.69 -24.70 29.50
C GLY A 29 31.88 -23.73 29.51
N VAL A 30 31.62 -22.43 29.31
CA VAL A 30 32.63 -21.37 29.41
C VAL A 30 33.17 -21.25 30.84
N ALA A 31 32.30 -21.22 31.86
CA ALA A 31 32.73 -21.15 33.27
C ALA A 31 33.59 -22.36 33.68
N LEU A 32 33.24 -23.56 33.21
CA LEU A 32 34.02 -24.80 33.41
C LEU A 32 35.40 -24.70 32.76
N ALA A 33 35.46 -24.24 31.52
CA ALA A 33 36.71 -24.04 30.80
C ALA A 33 37.59 -23.02 31.51
N GLN A 34 37.04 -21.86 31.89
CA GLN A 34 37.76 -20.80 32.62
C GLN A 34 38.30 -21.29 33.97
N THR A 35 37.51 -22.06 34.73
CA THR A 35 37.95 -22.64 36.00
C THR A 35 39.07 -23.66 35.78
N TRP A 36 38.96 -24.50 34.75
CA TRP A 36 40.01 -25.47 34.40
C TRP A 36 41.30 -24.78 33.95
N PHE A 37 41.21 -23.73 33.11
CA PHE A 37 42.36 -22.94 32.70
C PHE A 37 43.03 -22.24 33.88
N TYR A 38 42.27 -21.64 34.79
CA TYR A 38 42.78 -21.05 36.02
C TYR A 38 43.54 -22.08 36.87
N TRP A 39 42.97 -23.28 37.05
CA TRP A 39 43.59 -24.34 37.85
C TRP A 39 44.91 -24.84 37.27
N ARG A 40 45.02 -24.87 35.93
CA ARG A 40 46.21 -25.29 35.19
C ARG A 40 47.29 -24.21 35.14
N ALA A 41 46.90 -22.96 34.97
CA ALA A 41 47.83 -21.83 34.87
C ALA A 41 48.47 -21.47 36.22
N PHE A 42 47.78 -21.72 37.35
CA PHE A 42 48.23 -21.30 38.68
C PHE A 42 48.31 -22.48 39.68
N PRO A 43 49.30 -23.39 39.53
CA PRO A 43 49.42 -24.58 40.38
C PRO A 43 49.79 -24.28 41.84
N ARG A 44 50.40 -23.12 42.12
CA ARG A 44 50.92 -22.75 43.46
C ARG A 44 49.94 -21.99 44.37
N ASP A 45 48.76 -21.63 43.86
CA ASP A 45 47.75 -20.89 44.66
C ASP A 45 47.20 -21.73 45.82
N GLY A 46 46.95 -21.06 46.95
CA GLY A 46 46.47 -21.67 48.18
C GLY A 46 45.15 -22.41 47.99
N LYS A 47 45.01 -23.58 48.62
CA LYS A 47 43.86 -24.49 48.45
C LYS A 47 42.51 -23.78 48.63
N HIS A 48 42.40 -22.81 49.53
CA HIS A 48 41.16 -22.05 49.77
C HIS A 48 40.72 -21.18 48.57
N LEU A 49 41.64 -20.60 47.80
CA LEU A 49 41.31 -19.84 46.58
C LEU A 49 40.82 -20.77 45.46
N LYS A 50 41.48 -21.93 45.33
CA LYS A 50 41.10 -22.99 44.39
C LYS A 50 39.72 -23.56 44.73
N TYR A 51 39.42 -23.73 46.02
CA TYR A 51 38.11 -24.17 46.47
C TYR A 51 37.04 -23.07 46.34
N LEU A 52 37.38 -21.78 46.41
CA LEU A 52 36.43 -20.69 46.15
C LEU A 52 35.98 -20.68 44.68
N GLY A 53 36.91 -20.83 43.73
CA GLY A 53 36.61 -21.02 42.30
C GLY A 53 35.84 -22.30 41.99
N ALA A 54 36.12 -23.39 42.73
CA ALA A 54 35.36 -24.64 42.65
C ALA A 54 33.97 -24.57 43.34
N LEU A 55 33.79 -23.70 44.35
CA LEU A 55 32.51 -23.47 45.01
C LEU A 55 31.54 -22.75 44.07
N THR A 56 32.03 -21.84 43.21
CA THR A 56 31.24 -21.27 42.10
C THR A 56 30.75 -22.33 41.11
N LEU A 57 31.45 -23.45 41.00
CA LEU A 57 31.12 -24.62 40.19
C LEU A 57 30.09 -25.54 40.88
N SER A 58 30.00 -25.46 42.22
CA SER A 58 28.98 -26.18 43.01
C SER A 58 27.56 -25.65 42.81
N TYR A 59 27.38 -24.50 42.13
CA TYR A 59 26.07 -23.92 41.83
C TYR A 59 25.25 -24.68 40.77
N PHE A 60 25.81 -25.73 40.15
CA PHE A 60 25.02 -26.74 39.44
C PHE A 60 24.12 -27.54 40.39
N ILE A 61 24.55 -27.74 41.64
CA ILE A 61 23.81 -28.51 42.64
C ILE A 61 22.50 -27.77 43.05
N PRO A 62 22.50 -26.48 43.42
CA PRO A 62 21.29 -25.68 43.60
C PRO A 62 20.35 -25.64 42.39
N PHE A 63 20.87 -25.56 41.16
CA PHE A 63 20.05 -25.56 39.94
C PHE A 63 19.31 -26.89 39.74
N VAL A 64 20.02 -28.01 39.88
CA VAL A 64 19.42 -29.36 39.82
C VAL A 64 18.45 -29.57 41.00
N VAL A 65 18.81 -29.10 42.20
CA VAL A 65 17.96 -29.16 43.40
C VAL A 65 16.70 -28.29 43.23
N GLN A 66 16.78 -27.11 42.63
CA GLN A 66 15.63 -26.24 42.36
C GLN A 66 14.68 -26.84 41.32
N ILE A 67 15.19 -27.50 40.28
CA ILE A 67 14.36 -28.25 39.32
C ILE A 67 13.64 -29.39 40.04
N PHE A 68 14.34 -30.12 40.91
CA PHE A 68 13.78 -31.24 41.66
C PHE A 68 12.75 -30.79 42.71
N TYR A 69 13.01 -29.68 43.40
CA TYR A 69 12.12 -29.09 44.40
C TYR A 69 10.89 -28.45 43.73
N GLY A 70 11.07 -27.77 42.59
CA GLY A 70 9.97 -27.25 41.77
C GLY A 70 9.07 -28.35 41.24
N HIS A 71 9.66 -29.47 40.79
CA HIS A 71 8.90 -30.65 40.37
C HIS A 71 8.15 -31.32 41.54
N ARG A 72 8.75 -31.38 42.73
CA ARG A 72 8.09 -31.86 43.96
C ARG A 72 6.93 -30.94 44.37
N VAL A 73 7.12 -29.63 44.37
CA VAL A 73 6.07 -28.64 44.69
C VAL A 73 4.96 -28.67 43.63
N TRP A 74 5.28 -28.88 42.36
CA TRP A 74 4.30 -29.08 41.29
C TRP A 74 3.39 -30.29 41.54
N ILE A 75 3.98 -31.41 41.99
CA ILE A 75 3.22 -32.63 42.32
C ILE A 75 2.39 -32.43 43.59
N ILE A 76 2.98 -31.89 44.66
CA ILE A 76 2.33 -31.72 45.97
C ILE A 76 1.22 -30.66 45.91
N SER A 77 1.37 -29.62 45.09
CA SER A 77 0.38 -28.56 44.90
C SER A 77 -0.72 -28.90 43.89
N ALA A 78 -0.87 -30.18 43.51
CA ALA A 78 -1.83 -30.64 42.51
C ALA A 78 -1.75 -29.85 41.17
N LYS A 79 -0.52 -29.58 40.70
CA LYS A 79 -0.23 -28.85 39.46
C LYS A 79 -0.65 -27.37 39.51
N ASN A 80 -0.68 -26.76 40.69
CA ASN A 80 -0.94 -25.33 40.83
C ASN A 80 0.26 -24.51 40.31
N ARG A 81 0.07 -23.92 39.13
CA ARG A 81 1.07 -23.11 38.41
C ARG A 81 1.50 -21.88 39.19
N LEU A 82 0.59 -21.23 39.90
CA LEU A 82 0.87 -19.97 40.59
C LEU A 82 1.77 -20.21 41.81
N LEU A 83 1.47 -21.24 42.59
CA LEU A 83 2.23 -21.59 43.79
C LEU A 83 3.63 -22.11 43.42
N THR A 84 3.72 -22.98 42.42
CA THR A 84 4.98 -23.55 41.95
C THR A 84 5.90 -22.46 41.37
N ALA A 85 5.34 -21.54 40.57
CA ALA A 85 6.10 -20.41 40.03
C ALA A 85 6.56 -19.44 41.13
N SER A 86 5.73 -19.18 42.14
CA SER A 86 6.07 -18.28 43.25
C SER A 86 7.20 -18.82 44.12
N VAL A 87 7.23 -20.12 44.38
CA VAL A 87 8.30 -20.79 45.15
C VAL A 87 9.62 -20.82 44.37
N LEU A 88 9.57 -21.10 43.07
CA LEU A 88 10.76 -21.04 42.19
C LEU A 88 11.29 -19.61 42.06
N TYR A 89 10.41 -18.62 42.00
CA TYR A 89 10.76 -17.20 41.94
C TYR A 89 11.42 -16.73 43.25
N ALA A 90 10.84 -17.03 44.41
CA ALA A 90 11.44 -16.69 45.70
C ALA A 90 12.80 -17.36 45.93
N GLY A 91 12.96 -18.63 45.51
CA GLY A 91 14.23 -19.35 45.62
C GLY A 91 15.34 -18.80 44.71
N SER A 92 14.99 -18.36 43.49
CA SER A 92 15.95 -17.73 42.57
C SER A 92 16.34 -16.32 43.00
N ALA A 93 15.39 -15.53 43.52
CA ALA A 93 15.66 -14.21 44.09
C ALA A 93 16.61 -14.28 45.30
N LEU A 94 16.39 -15.21 46.23
CA LEU A 94 17.26 -15.40 47.39
C LEU A 94 18.69 -15.80 46.98
N SER A 95 18.82 -16.66 45.97
CA SER A 95 20.12 -17.05 45.43
C SER A 95 20.86 -15.86 44.81
N SER A 96 20.15 -14.96 44.12
CA SER A 96 20.74 -13.76 43.52
C SER A 96 21.25 -12.77 44.59
N VAL A 97 20.47 -12.56 45.65
CA VAL A 97 20.85 -11.67 46.77
C VAL A 97 22.09 -12.19 47.49
N ILE A 98 22.20 -13.51 47.68
CA ILE A 98 23.39 -14.13 48.28
C ILE A 98 24.63 -13.92 47.39
N CYS A 99 24.48 -14.02 46.05
CA CYS A 99 25.56 -13.73 45.12
C CYS A 99 26.07 -12.28 45.24
N ASP A 100 25.17 -11.31 45.32
CA ASP A 100 25.54 -9.91 45.47
C ASP A 100 26.31 -9.67 46.77
N VAL A 101 25.90 -10.28 47.88
CA VAL A 101 26.60 -10.17 49.17
C VAL A 101 28.02 -10.76 49.11
N PHE A 102 28.20 -11.94 48.49
CA PHE A 102 29.54 -12.55 48.37
C PHE A 102 30.46 -11.78 47.43
N ILE A 103 29.92 -11.24 46.33
CA ILE A 103 30.68 -10.44 45.36
C ILE A 103 31.10 -9.12 46.00
N THR A 104 30.17 -8.40 46.61
CA THR A 104 30.46 -7.13 47.32
C THR A 104 31.42 -7.35 48.49
N GLY A 105 31.25 -8.42 49.27
CA GLY A 105 32.16 -8.78 50.36
C GLY A 105 33.58 -9.10 49.86
N SER A 106 33.71 -9.76 48.71
CA SER A 106 35.01 -10.06 48.09
C SER A 106 35.70 -8.79 47.60
N VAL A 107 34.96 -7.89 46.94
CA VAL A 107 35.48 -6.59 46.48
C VAL A 107 35.93 -5.72 47.66
N ILE A 108 35.14 -5.63 48.73
CA ILE A 108 35.50 -4.89 49.96
C ILE A 108 36.75 -5.50 50.63
N PHE A 109 36.86 -6.83 50.65
CA PHE A 109 38.02 -7.52 51.21
C PHE A 109 39.32 -7.22 50.44
N TYR A 110 39.27 -7.20 49.11
CA TYR A 110 40.44 -6.93 48.25
C TYR A 110 40.80 -5.44 48.16
N LEU A 111 39.85 -4.53 48.37
CA LEU A 111 40.08 -3.08 48.39
C LEU A 111 40.57 -2.54 49.75
N ARG A 112 40.71 -3.37 50.78
CA ARG A 112 41.14 -2.94 52.13
C ARG A 112 42.66 -2.67 52.16
N GLU A 113 43.05 -1.44 52.46
CA GLU A 113 44.40 -0.83 52.39
C GLU A 113 45.59 -1.63 53.01
N GLY A 114 45.36 -2.70 53.76
CA GLY A 114 46.40 -3.43 54.48
C GLY A 114 47.06 -4.59 53.73
N ARG A 115 46.66 -4.94 52.50
CA ARG A 115 47.18 -6.14 51.80
C ARG A 115 47.67 -5.95 50.38
N SER A 116 47.35 -4.85 49.70
CA SER A 116 47.97 -4.51 48.42
C SER A 116 49.21 -3.65 48.69
N GLY A 117 50.39 -4.23 48.58
CA GLY A 117 51.67 -3.51 48.63
C GLY A 117 51.90 -2.61 47.40
N ILE A 118 50.88 -1.87 46.96
CA ILE A 118 50.89 -1.06 45.75
C ILE A 118 51.17 0.39 46.16
N ARG A 119 52.47 0.71 46.12
CA ARG A 119 53.02 2.05 46.31
C ARG A 119 52.46 2.99 45.23
N ARG A 120 51.71 4.02 45.64
CA ARG A 120 51.46 5.37 45.05
C ARG A 120 51.36 5.61 43.52
N THR A 121 51.40 4.62 42.64
CA THR A 121 51.21 4.82 41.18
C THR A 121 49.73 4.65 40.78
N VAL A 122 48.82 5.04 41.66
CA VAL A 122 47.37 4.77 41.62
C VAL A 122 46.63 6.11 41.49
N LEU A 123 46.96 6.87 40.44
CA LEU A 123 46.13 7.98 39.94
C LEU A 123 45.39 7.59 38.65
N ARG A 124 45.41 6.29 38.29
CA ARG A 124 44.76 5.74 37.09
C ARG A 124 43.71 4.66 37.41
N THR A 125 43.27 4.60 38.66
CA THR A 125 42.37 3.56 39.19
C THR A 125 40.98 4.11 39.53
N GLU A 126 40.80 5.43 39.56
CA GLU A 126 39.48 6.03 39.81
C GLU A 126 38.49 5.78 38.67
N THR A 127 38.93 5.81 37.40
CA THR A 127 38.04 5.58 36.25
C THR A 127 37.54 4.15 36.16
N LEU A 128 38.40 3.18 36.46
CA LEU A 128 38.07 1.75 36.40
C LEU A 128 37.17 1.35 37.58
N VAL A 129 37.44 1.90 38.78
CA VAL A 129 36.60 1.70 39.96
C VAL A 129 35.24 2.39 39.79
N GLN A 130 35.18 3.62 39.25
CA GLN A 130 33.92 4.29 38.93
C GLN A 130 33.13 3.55 37.85
N GLN A 131 33.78 3.02 36.81
CA GLN A 131 33.11 2.22 35.78
C GLN A 131 32.53 0.93 36.35
N ILE A 132 33.25 0.27 37.26
CA ILE A 132 32.76 -0.93 37.96
C ILE A 132 31.57 -0.58 38.86
N ILE A 133 31.65 0.52 39.64
CA ILE A 133 30.56 0.97 40.52
C ILE A 133 29.31 1.34 39.70
N VAL A 134 29.47 2.11 38.62
CA VAL A 134 28.36 2.50 37.73
C VAL A 134 27.75 1.27 37.05
N MET A 135 28.56 0.30 36.64
CA MET A 135 28.08 -0.98 36.11
C MET A 135 27.24 -1.75 37.13
N PHE A 136 27.69 -1.86 38.38
CA PHE A 136 26.96 -2.55 39.44
C PHE A 136 25.65 -1.84 39.83
N VAL A 137 25.66 -0.50 39.87
CA VAL A 137 24.44 0.30 40.11
C VAL A 137 23.44 0.13 38.96
N ASN A 138 23.90 0.21 37.70
CA ASN A 138 23.04 0.01 36.53
C ASN A 138 22.48 -1.43 36.48
N MET A 139 23.27 -2.44 36.87
CA MET A 139 22.81 -3.84 36.99
C MET A 139 21.76 -4.04 38.10
N GLY A 140 21.92 -3.38 39.25
CA GLY A 140 20.91 -3.41 40.32
C GLY A 140 19.59 -2.78 39.89
N VAL A 141 19.64 -1.64 39.18
CA VAL A 141 18.46 -0.97 38.61
C VAL A 141 17.79 -1.81 37.53
N LEU A 142 18.56 -2.46 36.66
CA LEU A 142 18.04 -3.36 35.63
C LEU A 142 17.33 -4.58 36.26
N THR A 143 17.95 -5.18 37.28
CA THR A 143 17.38 -6.32 38.03
C THR A 143 16.07 -5.93 38.71
N TRP A 144 16.01 -4.73 39.31
CA TRP A 144 14.79 -4.20 39.93
C TRP A 144 13.68 -3.93 38.90
N TRP A 145 14.01 -3.35 37.74
CA TRP A 145 13.04 -3.13 36.65
C TRP A 145 12.48 -4.46 36.13
N TYR A 146 13.32 -5.48 35.87
CA TYR A 146 12.87 -6.79 35.39
C TYR A 146 12.09 -7.63 36.42
N MET A 147 12.22 -7.32 37.72
CA MET A 147 11.42 -7.94 38.79
C MET A 147 10.02 -7.33 38.91
N THR A 148 9.72 -6.22 38.20
CA THR A 148 8.35 -5.73 38.06
C THR A 148 7.55 -6.62 37.10
N PRO A 149 6.27 -6.94 37.37
CA PRO A 149 5.52 -7.95 36.64
C PRO A 149 5.07 -7.43 35.26
N GLN A 150 5.99 -7.33 34.30
CA GLN A 150 5.71 -7.04 32.89
C GLN A 150 5.78 -8.34 32.09
N GLY A 151 4.69 -9.12 32.09
CA GLY A 151 4.51 -10.28 31.20
C GLY A 151 5.14 -11.60 31.69
N LYS A 152 4.31 -12.65 31.80
CA LYS A 152 4.64 -13.94 32.44
C LYS A 152 5.67 -14.83 31.72
N ASN A 153 6.13 -14.46 30.51
CA ASN A 153 6.82 -15.42 29.61
C ASN A 153 8.33 -15.21 29.43
N TYR A 154 8.90 -14.07 29.83
CA TYR A 154 10.34 -13.79 29.63
C TYR A 154 11.16 -13.75 30.93
N VAL A 155 10.49 -13.65 32.08
CA VAL A 155 11.14 -13.50 33.39
C VAL A 155 12.05 -14.70 33.75
N GLY A 156 11.62 -15.93 33.44
CA GLY A 156 12.37 -17.17 33.74
C GLY A 156 13.62 -17.37 32.90
N THR A 157 13.58 -16.99 31.61
CA THR A 157 14.73 -17.00 30.70
C THR A 157 15.80 -16.03 31.17
N THR A 158 15.39 -14.81 31.52
CA THR A 158 16.29 -13.74 31.96
C THR A 158 16.97 -14.08 33.29
N THR A 159 16.24 -14.62 34.27
CA THR A 159 16.83 -15.03 35.57
C THR A 159 17.86 -16.17 35.43
N THR A 160 17.63 -17.12 34.51
CA THR A 160 18.54 -18.25 34.29
C THR A 160 19.86 -17.84 33.61
N ILE A 161 19.82 -16.81 32.75
CA ILE A 161 21.00 -16.29 32.05
C ILE A 161 21.79 -15.32 32.95
N LEU A 162 21.11 -14.45 33.69
CA LEU A 162 21.72 -13.36 34.47
C LEU A 162 22.73 -13.88 35.50
N SER A 163 22.36 -14.91 36.27
CA SER A 163 23.24 -15.52 37.30
C SER A 163 24.55 -16.08 36.73
N LYS A 164 24.57 -16.54 35.47
CA LYS A 164 25.78 -17.08 34.82
C LYS A 164 26.66 -15.98 34.23
N CYS A 165 26.06 -14.87 33.81
CA CYS A 165 26.80 -13.66 33.48
C CYS A 165 27.56 -13.14 34.72
N TYR A 166 26.93 -13.13 35.91
CA TYR A 166 27.59 -12.78 37.17
C TYR A 166 28.82 -13.65 37.48
N VAL A 167 28.72 -14.97 37.32
CA VAL A 167 29.83 -15.91 37.58
C VAL A 167 30.98 -15.71 36.59
N ASN A 168 30.67 -15.55 35.29
CA ASN A 168 31.69 -15.33 34.28
C ASN A 168 32.38 -13.97 34.43
N SER A 169 31.65 -12.92 34.81
CA SER A 169 32.24 -11.62 35.14
C SER A 169 33.14 -11.67 36.38
N LEU A 170 32.75 -12.41 37.43
CA LEU A 170 33.58 -12.61 38.63
C LEU A 170 34.85 -13.40 38.32
N LEU A 171 34.74 -14.50 37.54
CA LEU A 171 35.89 -15.30 37.11
C LEU A 171 36.84 -14.51 36.22
N ALA A 172 36.31 -13.67 35.32
CA ALA A 172 37.11 -12.78 34.47
C ALA A 172 37.87 -11.73 35.29
N ILE A 173 37.26 -11.18 36.35
CA ILE A 173 37.94 -10.26 37.28
C ILE A 173 39.04 -11.00 38.05
N LEU A 174 38.74 -12.18 38.61
CA LEU A 174 39.72 -13.01 39.34
C LEU A 174 40.91 -13.40 38.47
N SER A 175 40.69 -13.73 37.20
CA SER A 175 41.77 -14.02 36.25
C SER A 175 42.63 -12.80 35.90
N ASN A 176 42.06 -11.59 35.93
CA ASN A 176 42.78 -10.36 35.56
C ASN A 176 43.58 -9.76 36.73
N THR A 177 43.12 -9.89 37.98
CA THR A 177 43.79 -9.25 39.14
C THR A 177 45.12 -9.89 39.60
N LEU A 178 45.52 -11.05 39.05
CA LEU A 178 46.77 -11.73 39.43
C LEU A 178 47.88 -11.66 38.36
N LEU A 179 47.59 -11.11 37.18
CA LEU A 179 48.57 -10.86 36.12
C LEU A 179 49.24 -9.49 36.30
N SER A 180 49.93 -9.31 37.43
CA SER A 180 50.92 -8.24 37.60
C SER A 180 52.28 -8.76 37.14
N GLY A 181 52.44 -9.01 35.84
CA GLY A 181 53.72 -9.43 35.30
C GLY A 181 53.64 -9.98 33.88
N GLY A 182 53.63 -9.08 32.90
CA GLY A 182 53.96 -9.40 31.50
C GLY A 182 52.78 -9.69 30.58
N ASP A 183 52.66 -8.84 29.56
CA ASP A 183 51.92 -8.95 28.29
C ASP A 183 50.39 -8.76 28.24
N VAL A 184 50.02 -7.88 27.30
CA VAL A 184 48.68 -7.38 26.96
C VAL A 184 47.89 -8.43 26.19
N VAL A 185 47.45 -9.47 26.89
CA VAL A 185 46.46 -10.47 26.44
C VAL A 185 45.56 -10.71 27.66
N ASP A 186 44.33 -10.21 27.79
CA ASP A 186 43.15 -10.45 26.97
C ASP A 186 42.01 -9.47 27.35
N VAL A 187 42.12 -8.21 26.91
CA VAL A 187 41.01 -7.22 27.02
C VAL A 187 39.88 -7.55 26.02
N HIS A 188 40.18 -8.37 25.01
CA HIS A 188 39.26 -8.76 23.94
C HIS A 188 38.12 -9.66 24.42
N HIS A 189 38.36 -10.64 25.30
CA HIS A 189 37.31 -11.51 25.82
C HIS A 189 36.25 -10.78 26.66
N THR A 190 36.68 -9.79 27.44
CA THR A 190 35.77 -8.97 28.26
C THR A 190 34.93 -8.03 27.38
N LEU A 191 35.55 -7.43 26.35
CA LEU A 191 34.84 -6.64 25.34
C LEU A 191 33.85 -7.47 24.49
N LEU A 192 34.17 -8.72 24.18
CA LEU A 192 33.27 -9.66 23.48
C LEU A 192 32.00 -9.96 24.28
N CYS A 193 32.10 -10.09 25.61
CA CYS A 193 30.93 -10.29 26.48
C CYS A 193 30.05 -9.03 26.58
N ILE A 194 30.66 -7.84 26.63
CA ILE A 194 29.95 -6.54 26.62
C ILE A 194 29.26 -6.31 25.26
N ALA A 195 29.94 -6.64 24.15
CA ALA A 195 29.37 -6.57 22.80
C ALA A 195 28.18 -7.52 22.63
N ALA A 196 28.21 -8.71 23.24
CA ALA A 196 27.09 -9.66 23.23
C ALA A 196 25.87 -9.18 24.03
N LEU A 197 26.07 -8.51 25.17
CA LEU A 197 25.01 -7.89 25.98
C LEU A 197 24.37 -6.67 25.27
N GLY A 198 25.19 -5.81 24.65
CA GLY A 198 24.70 -4.70 23.83
C GLY A 198 23.88 -5.19 22.63
N SER A 199 24.36 -6.24 21.96
CA SER A 199 23.65 -6.87 20.84
C SER A 199 22.29 -7.45 21.25
N TYR A 200 22.17 -8.00 22.46
CA TYR A 200 20.92 -8.57 22.97
C TYR A 200 19.85 -7.51 23.27
N VAL A 201 20.23 -6.38 23.88
CA VAL A 201 19.31 -5.25 24.14
C VAL A 201 18.75 -4.72 22.82
N GLU A 202 19.58 -4.59 21.80
CA GLU A 202 19.15 -4.15 20.47
C GLU A 202 18.26 -5.19 19.78
N ILE A 203 18.52 -6.49 19.94
CA ILE A 203 17.62 -7.55 19.43
C ILE A 203 16.24 -7.47 20.10
N VAL A 204 16.17 -7.29 21.42
CA VAL A 204 14.87 -7.22 22.14
C VAL A 204 14.13 -5.92 21.80
N LYS A 205 14.81 -4.78 21.72
CA LYS A 205 14.20 -3.53 21.24
C LYS A 205 13.68 -3.68 19.81
N CYS A 206 14.45 -4.32 18.93
CA CYS A 206 14.05 -4.60 17.55
C CYS A 206 12.83 -5.55 17.50
N LEU A 207 12.79 -6.58 18.34
CA LEU A 207 11.65 -7.50 18.44
C LEU A 207 10.40 -6.82 19.00
N LEU A 208 10.52 -5.95 20.00
CA LEU A 208 9.40 -5.18 20.58
C LEU A 208 8.90 -4.11 19.60
N ALA A 209 9.80 -3.39 18.93
CA ALA A 209 9.45 -2.43 17.89
C ALA A 209 8.74 -3.13 16.72
N LYS A 210 9.26 -4.28 16.27
CA LYS A 210 8.63 -5.10 15.24
C LYS A 210 7.25 -5.61 15.66
N HIS A 211 7.12 -6.13 16.88
CA HIS A 211 5.83 -6.58 17.43
C HIS A 211 4.81 -5.44 17.48
N ASN A 212 5.20 -4.23 17.89
CA ASN A 212 4.31 -3.07 17.90
C ASN A 212 3.88 -2.64 16.49
N VAL A 213 4.80 -2.70 15.51
CA VAL A 213 4.46 -2.42 14.10
C VAL A 213 3.46 -3.44 13.57
N ASP A 214 3.68 -4.73 13.81
CA ASP A 214 2.76 -5.78 13.37
C ASP A 214 1.36 -5.59 14.00
N THR A 215 1.27 -5.23 15.29
CA THR A 215 -0.04 -4.97 15.94
C THR A 215 -0.72 -3.71 15.43
N HIS A 216 0.02 -2.65 15.11
CA HIS A 216 -0.53 -1.44 14.53
C HIS A 216 -1.09 -1.69 13.12
N ILE A 217 -0.37 -2.45 12.29
CA ILE A 217 -0.82 -2.79 10.94
C ILE A 217 -2.04 -3.71 10.98
N ASP A 218 -2.08 -4.70 11.88
CA ASP A 218 -3.25 -5.56 12.06
C ASP A 218 -4.48 -4.74 12.49
N THR A 219 -4.28 -3.76 13.38
CA THR A 219 -5.35 -2.86 13.84
C THR A 219 -5.85 -1.97 12.69
N LEU A 220 -4.95 -1.33 11.95
CA LEU A 220 -5.32 -0.52 10.79
C LEU A 220 -6.03 -1.35 9.72
N THR A 221 -5.56 -2.57 9.45
CA THR A 221 -6.19 -3.50 8.50
C THR A 221 -7.60 -3.85 8.94
N HIS A 222 -7.80 -4.16 10.22
CA HIS A 222 -9.12 -4.47 10.75
C HIS A 222 -10.08 -3.27 10.66
N LEU A 223 -9.62 -2.08 11.05
CA LEU A 223 -10.42 -0.86 10.96
C LEU A 223 -10.75 -0.53 9.51
N ALA A 224 -9.76 -0.62 8.60
CA ALA A 224 -9.92 -0.25 7.20
C ALA A 224 -10.90 -1.16 6.47
N THR A 225 -10.76 -2.48 6.64
CA THR A 225 -11.63 -3.46 5.99
C THR A 225 -13.07 -3.38 6.52
N THR A 226 -13.26 -3.18 7.83
CA THR A 226 -14.60 -3.01 8.43
C THR A 226 -15.25 -1.71 7.98
N TYR A 227 -14.48 -0.62 7.94
CA TYR A 227 -14.96 0.67 7.44
C TYR A 227 -15.35 0.59 5.96
N ALA A 228 -14.51 -0.04 5.13
CA ALA A 228 -14.76 -0.22 3.71
C ALA A 228 -16.08 -0.98 3.45
N LEU A 229 -16.31 -2.08 4.19
CA LEU A 229 -17.54 -2.86 4.10
C LEU A 229 -18.79 -2.06 4.53
N SER A 230 -18.68 -1.26 5.59
CA SER A 230 -19.79 -0.47 6.13
C SER A 230 -20.13 0.79 5.33
N HIS A 231 -19.19 1.30 4.53
CA HIS A 231 -19.33 2.57 3.80
C HIS A 231 -19.36 2.39 2.27
N GLY A 232 -19.55 1.16 1.78
CA GLY A 232 -19.74 0.92 0.35
C GLY A 232 -18.48 1.03 -0.51
N LEU A 233 -17.29 0.87 0.07
CA LEU A 233 -16.03 0.69 -0.67
C LEU A 233 -15.87 -0.79 -1.05
N LEU A 234 -16.68 -1.21 -2.02
CA LEU A 234 -17.00 -2.62 -2.26
C LEU A 234 -16.77 -3.07 -3.72
N TYR A 235 -16.52 -4.36 -3.87
CA TYR A 235 -16.54 -5.14 -5.11
C TYR A 235 -17.41 -6.38 -4.95
N LEU A 236 -17.88 -6.91 -6.08
CA LEU A 236 -18.41 -8.27 -6.13
C LEU A 236 -17.25 -9.29 -6.19
N PRO A 237 -17.34 -10.43 -5.48
CA PRO A 237 -16.23 -11.36 -5.26
C PRO A 237 -15.89 -12.30 -6.43
N SER A 238 -16.79 -12.49 -7.40
CA SER A 238 -16.64 -13.46 -8.49
C SER A 238 -17.21 -12.91 -9.81
N ASP A 239 -16.82 -13.49 -10.94
CA ASP A 239 -17.49 -13.22 -12.21
C ASP A 239 -18.82 -13.98 -12.33
N THR A 240 -18.96 -15.11 -11.60
CA THR A 240 -20.23 -15.84 -11.49
C THR A 240 -21.08 -15.26 -10.37
N GLN A 241 -21.86 -14.24 -10.71
CA GLN A 241 -22.77 -13.58 -9.77
C GLN A 241 -24.19 -14.17 -9.86
N PRO A 242 -24.88 -14.41 -8.73
CA PRO A 242 -26.32 -14.62 -8.74
C PRO A 242 -27.02 -13.37 -9.29
N GLN A 243 -28.27 -13.53 -9.76
CA GLN A 243 -29.06 -12.42 -10.30
C GLN A 243 -29.16 -11.26 -9.29
N ASP A 244 -29.42 -11.59 -8.03
CA ASP A 244 -29.42 -10.63 -6.92
C ASP A 244 -28.13 -10.79 -6.12
N PRO A 245 -27.26 -9.77 -6.04
CA PRO A 245 -26.02 -9.85 -5.28
C PRO A 245 -26.30 -10.08 -3.79
N CYS A 246 -25.78 -11.18 -3.24
CA CYS A 246 -25.95 -11.54 -1.83
C CYS A 246 -24.65 -11.45 -1.01
N SER A 247 -23.52 -11.10 -1.65
CA SER A 247 -22.22 -10.97 -0.99
C SER A 247 -21.39 -9.89 -1.68
N ALA A 248 -20.52 -9.24 -0.89
CA ALA A 248 -19.56 -8.26 -1.36
C ALA A 248 -18.25 -8.42 -0.59
N ILE A 249 -17.16 -7.99 -1.22
CA ILE A 249 -15.84 -7.86 -0.62
C ILE A 249 -15.43 -6.40 -0.63
N HIS A 250 -14.53 -5.99 0.25
CA HIS A 250 -13.96 -4.65 0.15
C HIS A 250 -13.16 -4.52 -1.15
N ALA A 251 -13.19 -3.33 -1.77
CA ALA A 251 -12.31 -3.03 -2.89
C ALA A 251 -10.83 -3.08 -2.42
N PRO A 252 -9.87 -3.43 -3.28
CA PRO A 252 -8.45 -3.35 -2.95
C PRO A 252 -8.06 -1.93 -2.52
N LEU A 253 -7.37 -1.79 -1.39
CA LEU A 253 -7.06 -0.48 -0.79
C LEU A 253 -5.63 -0.39 -0.23
N SER A 254 -5.08 0.82 -0.19
CA SER A 254 -3.90 1.18 0.61
C SER A 254 -4.32 1.46 2.06
N LEU A 255 -3.44 1.21 3.04
CA LEU A 255 -3.70 1.61 4.44
C LEU A 255 -3.29 3.05 4.74
N ILE A 256 -2.31 3.56 3.99
CA ILE A 256 -1.66 4.84 4.25
C ILE A 256 -1.84 5.69 2.99
N PRO A 257 -2.31 6.95 3.11
CA PRO A 257 -2.47 7.84 1.97
C PRO A 257 -1.11 8.18 1.35
N SER A 258 -1.10 8.32 0.03
CA SER A 258 0.12 8.64 -0.70
C SER A 258 0.47 10.13 -0.63
N PRO A 259 1.75 10.48 -0.35
CA PRO A 259 2.19 11.87 -0.29
C PRO A 259 2.22 12.49 -1.68
N VAL A 260 1.59 13.65 -1.85
CA VAL A 260 1.58 14.42 -3.10
C VAL A 260 1.93 15.88 -2.80
N PRO A 261 2.94 16.46 -3.47
CA PRO A 261 3.27 17.87 -3.30
C PRO A 261 2.07 18.77 -3.61
N ARG A 262 1.78 19.73 -2.73
CA ARG A 262 0.61 20.62 -2.89
C ARG A 262 0.60 21.37 -4.22
N ALA A 263 1.74 21.87 -4.65
CA ALA A 263 1.88 22.58 -5.93
C ALA A 263 1.49 21.69 -7.12
N SER A 264 1.96 20.43 -7.13
CA SER A 264 1.61 19.45 -8.15
C SER A 264 0.11 19.16 -8.16
N PHE A 265 -0.48 18.91 -6.99
CA PHE A 265 -1.92 18.64 -6.88
C PHE A 265 -2.77 19.82 -7.39
N THR A 266 -2.43 21.04 -7.00
CA THR A 266 -3.12 22.26 -7.48
C THR A 266 -2.94 22.47 -8.98
N LEU A 267 -1.74 22.23 -9.52
CA LEU A 267 -1.47 22.29 -10.95
C LEU A 267 -2.34 21.30 -11.72
N ALA A 268 -2.36 20.02 -11.32
CA ALA A 268 -3.14 18.98 -11.99
C ALA A 268 -4.64 19.33 -12.05
N LYS A 269 -5.18 19.85 -10.93
CA LYS A 269 -6.57 20.32 -10.87
C LYS A 269 -6.85 21.46 -11.84
N ARG A 270 -5.96 22.46 -11.93
CA ARG A 270 -6.12 23.58 -12.87
C ARG A 270 -6.05 23.09 -14.32
N LEU A 271 -5.08 22.23 -14.63
CA LEU A 271 -4.87 21.72 -15.99
C LEU A 271 -6.08 20.92 -16.50
N GLN A 272 -6.87 20.32 -15.62
CA GLN A 272 -8.06 19.57 -16.02
C GLN A 272 -9.04 20.40 -16.87
N HIS A 273 -9.23 21.68 -16.54
CA HIS A 273 -10.07 22.61 -17.32
C HIS A 273 -9.56 22.76 -18.77
N ILE A 274 -8.24 22.89 -18.92
CA ILE A 274 -7.61 23.03 -20.24
C ILE A 274 -7.72 21.72 -21.01
N TYR A 275 -7.48 20.58 -20.35
CA TYR A 275 -7.61 19.27 -20.97
C TYR A 275 -9.05 18.94 -21.39
N ASN A 276 -10.04 19.37 -20.62
CA ASN A 276 -11.45 19.26 -20.99
C ASN A 276 -11.70 19.93 -22.37
N ASP A 277 -11.17 21.15 -22.56
CA ASP A 277 -11.30 21.89 -23.83
C ASP A 277 -10.48 21.24 -24.97
N ILE A 278 -9.23 20.84 -24.70
CA ILE A 278 -8.38 20.16 -25.69
C ILE A 278 -9.10 18.94 -26.28
N TYR A 279 -9.61 18.04 -25.43
CA TYR A 279 -10.23 16.80 -25.91
C TYR A 279 -11.63 17.00 -26.50
N ALA A 280 -12.38 17.99 -26.03
CA ALA A 280 -13.62 18.41 -26.68
C ALA A 280 -13.36 18.88 -28.13
N ARG A 281 -12.31 19.68 -28.33
CA ARG A 281 -11.93 20.20 -29.65
C ARG A 281 -11.40 19.12 -30.59
N ILE A 282 -10.60 18.20 -30.08
CA ILE A 282 -10.13 17.06 -30.87
C ILE A 282 -11.31 16.21 -31.33
N ALA A 283 -12.28 15.96 -30.47
CA ALA A 283 -13.49 15.20 -30.82
C ALA A 283 -14.34 15.89 -31.90
N MET A 284 -14.25 17.21 -32.03
CA MET A 284 -14.91 17.99 -33.09
C MET A 284 -14.05 18.18 -34.35
N ASP A 285 -12.76 17.83 -34.32
CA ASP A 285 -11.86 17.96 -35.47
C ASP A 285 -11.88 16.68 -36.32
N GLU A 286 -12.89 16.61 -37.18
CA GLU A 286 -13.15 15.45 -38.03
C GLU A 286 -11.97 15.09 -38.95
N ALA A 287 -11.37 16.12 -39.57
CA ALA A 287 -10.27 15.93 -40.49
C ALA A 287 -9.02 15.41 -39.76
N PHE A 288 -8.78 15.86 -38.53
CA PHE A 288 -7.72 15.33 -37.69
C PHE A 288 -7.96 13.87 -37.31
N LEU A 289 -9.15 13.52 -36.83
CA LEU A 289 -9.47 12.15 -36.44
C LEU A 289 -9.45 11.18 -37.64
N ASP A 290 -9.89 11.61 -38.83
CA ASP A 290 -9.80 10.79 -40.04
C ASP A 290 -8.36 10.47 -40.42
N ARG A 291 -7.44 11.43 -40.26
CA ARG A 291 -6.01 11.21 -40.52
C ARG A 291 -5.34 10.34 -39.47
N VAL A 292 -5.63 10.58 -38.19
CA VAL A 292 -4.90 9.94 -37.08
C VAL A 292 -5.48 8.58 -36.72
N MET A 293 -6.81 8.46 -36.65
CA MET A 293 -7.50 7.26 -36.16
C MET A 293 -8.19 6.48 -37.29
N GLY A 294 -8.22 7.01 -38.52
CA GLY A 294 -9.00 6.43 -39.61
C GLY A 294 -8.48 5.10 -40.14
N ALA A 295 -9.38 4.33 -40.77
CA ALA A 295 -9.04 3.00 -41.30
C ALA A 295 -8.29 3.02 -42.65
N VAL A 296 -8.13 4.21 -43.25
CA VAL A 296 -7.45 4.36 -44.56
C VAL A 296 -5.95 4.65 -44.36
N GLU A 297 -5.63 5.63 -43.52
CA GLU A 297 -4.25 6.13 -43.34
C GLU A 297 -3.79 6.15 -41.87
N GLY A 298 -4.69 6.00 -40.89
CA GLY A 298 -4.39 6.07 -39.47
C GLY A 298 -4.46 4.72 -38.75
N VAL A 299 -4.64 4.76 -37.42
CA VAL A 299 -4.61 3.58 -36.53
C VAL A 299 -5.58 2.48 -36.93
N GLY A 300 -6.77 2.86 -37.41
CA GLY A 300 -7.79 1.90 -37.82
C GLY A 300 -7.36 0.97 -38.97
N LYS A 301 -6.25 1.28 -39.67
CA LYS A 301 -5.67 0.40 -40.70
C LYS A 301 -4.97 -0.82 -40.10
N ALA A 302 -4.33 -0.66 -38.94
CA ALA A 302 -3.60 -1.72 -38.26
C ALA A 302 -4.40 -2.36 -37.12
N ASP A 303 -5.36 -1.63 -36.54
CA ASP A 303 -6.21 -2.08 -35.44
C ASP A 303 -7.68 -2.20 -35.88
N GLU A 304 -8.20 -3.43 -35.93
CA GLU A 304 -9.57 -3.71 -36.38
C GLU A 304 -10.64 -3.16 -35.43
N PHE A 305 -10.35 -3.09 -34.12
CA PHE A 305 -11.28 -2.53 -33.14
C PHE A 305 -11.45 -1.03 -33.38
N VAL A 306 -10.35 -0.30 -33.47
CA VAL A 306 -10.35 1.14 -33.79
C VAL A 306 -10.96 1.38 -35.18
N GLY A 307 -10.56 0.57 -36.17
CA GLY A 307 -11.05 0.67 -37.54
C GLY A 307 -12.55 0.45 -37.66
N THR A 308 -13.13 -0.46 -36.88
CA THR A 308 -14.57 -0.70 -36.85
C THR A 308 -15.33 0.47 -36.23
N LEU A 309 -14.85 1.00 -35.10
CA LEU A 309 -15.44 2.18 -34.45
C LEU A 309 -15.38 3.42 -35.35
N TRP A 310 -14.24 3.66 -36.01
CA TRP A 310 -14.10 4.76 -36.95
C TRP A 310 -15.00 4.61 -38.18
N ARG A 311 -15.10 3.41 -38.77
CA ARG A 311 -16.02 3.14 -39.89
C ARG A 311 -17.47 3.43 -39.50
N GLY A 312 -17.89 2.97 -38.32
CA GLY A 312 -19.23 3.26 -37.80
C GLY A 312 -19.47 4.74 -37.57
N TRP A 313 -18.51 5.48 -37.02
CA TRP A 313 -18.62 6.93 -36.87
C TRP A 313 -18.73 7.64 -38.22
N LYS A 314 -17.88 7.28 -39.18
CA LYS A 314 -17.88 7.85 -40.53
C LYS A 314 -19.24 7.64 -41.22
N GLU A 315 -19.80 6.44 -41.13
CA GLU A 315 -21.13 6.12 -41.66
C GLU A 315 -22.22 7.02 -41.03
N VAL A 316 -22.25 7.10 -39.70
CA VAL A 316 -23.25 7.91 -38.97
C VAL A 316 -23.10 9.41 -39.28
N ARG A 317 -21.88 9.89 -39.47
CA ARG A 317 -21.60 11.28 -39.87
C ARG A 317 -22.08 11.57 -41.29
N GLU A 318 -21.84 10.66 -42.25
CA GLU A 318 -22.29 10.79 -43.65
C GLU A 318 -23.82 10.70 -43.79
N GLU A 319 -24.51 9.97 -42.91
CA GLU A 319 -25.97 9.96 -42.80
C GLU A 319 -26.56 11.30 -42.29
N GLY A 320 -25.74 12.10 -41.58
CA GLY A 320 -26.15 13.32 -40.91
C GLY A 320 -26.36 13.13 -39.40
N LEU A 321 -25.56 13.83 -38.60
CA LEU A 321 -25.64 13.78 -37.13
C LEU A 321 -26.88 14.52 -36.64
N VAL A 322 -27.76 13.79 -35.94
CA VAL A 322 -28.98 14.37 -35.34
C VAL A 322 -28.72 14.99 -33.97
N GLN A 323 -27.79 14.42 -33.20
CA GLN A 323 -27.33 14.99 -31.94
C GLN A 323 -25.97 15.63 -32.12
N THR A 324 -25.89 16.94 -31.91
CA THR A 324 -24.68 17.74 -32.05
C THR A 324 -23.91 17.93 -30.74
N LEU A 325 -24.59 17.77 -29.60
CA LEU A 325 -24.00 17.81 -28.27
C LEU A 325 -23.43 16.45 -27.85
N GLN A 326 -22.34 16.51 -27.13
CA GLN A 326 -21.58 15.37 -26.63
C GLN A 326 -21.17 15.67 -25.20
N LEU A 327 -21.18 14.66 -24.34
CA LEU A 327 -20.66 14.76 -22.99
C LEU A 327 -19.36 13.95 -22.90
N GLY A 328 -18.35 14.54 -22.29
CA GLY A 328 -17.16 13.82 -21.84
C GLY A 328 -17.12 13.75 -20.32
N LEU A 329 -16.96 12.54 -19.77
CA LEU A 329 -16.52 12.32 -18.39
C LEU A 329 -15.09 11.81 -18.43
N PHE A 330 -14.16 12.70 -18.11
CA PHE A 330 -12.74 12.53 -18.32
C PHE A 330 -11.99 12.17 -17.04
N ARG A 331 -10.84 11.53 -17.22
CA ARG A 331 -9.81 11.45 -16.17
C ARG A 331 -8.42 11.64 -16.77
N SER A 332 -7.70 12.65 -16.31
CA SER A 332 -6.29 12.87 -16.64
C SER A 332 -5.41 12.22 -15.57
N ASP A 333 -4.59 11.26 -15.94
CA ASP A 333 -3.76 10.50 -15.00
C ASP A 333 -2.29 10.94 -15.08
N TYR A 334 -1.65 11.09 -13.92
CA TYR A 334 -0.30 11.63 -13.76
C TYR A 334 0.56 10.78 -12.83
N LEU A 335 1.85 10.69 -13.14
CA LEU A 335 2.90 10.24 -12.22
C LEU A 335 3.77 11.43 -11.80
N LEU A 336 4.30 11.37 -10.57
CA LEU A 336 5.30 12.32 -10.11
C LEU A 336 6.68 11.86 -10.62
N HIS A 337 7.34 12.71 -11.41
CA HIS A 337 8.71 12.53 -11.85
C HIS A 337 9.64 13.30 -10.92
N ALA A 338 10.53 12.60 -10.22
CA ALA A 338 11.45 13.15 -9.21
C ALA A 338 12.86 12.57 -9.38
N PRO A 339 13.61 12.97 -10.43
CA PRO A 339 15.00 12.57 -10.60
C PRO A 339 15.92 13.29 -9.60
N ASP A 340 17.06 12.69 -9.25
CA ASP A 340 17.96 13.19 -8.20
C ASP A 340 18.45 14.64 -8.39
N GLU A 341 18.52 15.11 -9.65
CA GLU A 341 19.08 16.41 -10.01
C GLU A 341 18.03 17.47 -10.38
N ALA A 342 16.72 17.18 -10.32
CA ALA A 342 15.68 18.13 -10.69
C ALA A 342 14.51 18.19 -9.69
N ALA A 343 13.80 19.30 -9.71
CA ALA A 343 12.59 19.46 -8.91
C ALA A 343 11.50 18.46 -9.37
N PRO A 344 10.70 17.90 -8.45
CA PRO A 344 9.60 17.02 -8.82
C PRO A 344 8.61 17.72 -9.75
N SER A 345 8.20 17.03 -10.82
CA SER A 345 7.25 17.52 -11.81
C SER A 345 6.20 16.46 -12.13
N LEU A 346 5.01 16.89 -12.55
CA LEU A 346 3.96 15.95 -12.97
C LEU A 346 4.17 15.53 -14.41
N LYS A 347 3.99 14.25 -14.69
CA LYS A 347 4.02 13.70 -16.05
C LYS A 347 2.74 12.94 -16.34
N GLN A 348 2.01 13.38 -17.36
CA GLN A 348 0.76 12.77 -17.77
C GLN A 348 1.03 11.39 -18.35
N VAL A 349 0.40 10.39 -17.77
CA VAL A 349 0.39 9.00 -18.22
C VAL A 349 -0.58 8.87 -19.38
N GLU A 350 -1.82 9.31 -19.17
CA GLU A 350 -2.89 9.19 -20.14
C GLU A 350 -4.05 10.13 -19.86
N PHE A 351 -4.93 10.26 -20.85
CA PHE A 351 -6.21 10.94 -20.72
C PHE A 351 -7.34 10.00 -21.10
N ASN A 352 -8.11 9.57 -20.10
CA ASN A 352 -9.21 8.64 -20.25
C ASN A 352 -10.48 9.36 -20.69
N THR A 353 -11.01 9.02 -21.87
CA THR A 353 -12.23 9.62 -22.44
C THR A 353 -13.46 8.72 -22.42
N ILE A 354 -13.30 7.43 -22.08
CA ILE A 354 -14.39 6.46 -21.98
C ILE A 354 -14.32 5.67 -20.69
N SER A 355 -15.47 5.43 -20.05
CA SER A 355 -15.62 4.57 -18.87
C SER A 355 -14.60 4.85 -17.75
N SER A 356 -14.31 6.14 -17.53
CA SER A 356 -13.42 6.63 -16.46
C SER A 356 -13.94 6.18 -15.09
N SER A 357 -13.47 5.03 -14.63
CA SER A 357 -13.96 4.33 -13.43
C SER A 357 -13.36 4.89 -12.12
N PHE A 358 -13.90 4.44 -10.99
CA PHE A 358 -13.40 4.70 -9.63
C PHE A 358 -13.63 6.11 -9.09
N GLY A 359 -14.51 6.90 -9.71
CA GLY A 359 -14.86 8.22 -9.18
C GLY A 359 -15.49 8.12 -7.80
N PRO A 360 -16.66 7.47 -7.65
CA PRO A 360 -17.25 7.31 -6.32
C PRO A 360 -16.42 6.49 -5.33
N LEU A 361 -15.72 5.45 -5.79
CA LEU A 361 -14.88 4.68 -4.87
C LEU A 361 -13.64 5.45 -4.38
N SER A 362 -13.10 6.41 -5.15
CA SER A 362 -12.01 7.27 -4.68
C SER A 362 -12.44 8.18 -3.53
N GLU A 363 -13.67 8.69 -3.59
CA GLU A 363 -14.27 9.48 -2.53
C GLU A 363 -14.38 8.66 -1.23
N ARG A 364 -14.80 7.39 -1.33
CA ARG A 364 -14.85 6.47 -0.19
C ARG A 364 -13.47 6.13 0.36
N ALA A 365 -12.45 5.96 -0.50
CA ALA A 365 -11.07 5.75 -0.07
C ALA A 365 -10.49 6.97 0.66
N ALA A 366 -10.78 8.19 0.18
CA ALA A 366 -10.39 9.42 0.87
C ALA A 366 -11.07 9.56 2.25
N ALA A 367 -12.35 9.20 2.36
CA ALA A 367 -13.06 9.16 3.63
C ALA A 367 -12.47 8.12 4.60
N LEU A 368 -12.08 6.95 4.08
CA LEU A 368 -11.42 5.90 4.86
C LEU A 368 -10.11 6.40 5.50
N HIS A 369 -9.21 7.03 4.74
CA HIS A 369 -7.94 7.51 5.30
C HIS A 369 -8.13 8.64 6.33
N ARG A 370 -9.11 9.53 6.13
CA ARG A 370 -9.51 10.51 7.16
C ARG A 370 -10.00 9.83 8.44
N TYR A 371 -10.81 8.78 8.31
CA TYR A 371 -11.28 7.99 9.44
C TYR A 371 -10.12 7.30 10.18
N LEU A 372 -9.22 6.63 9.47
CA LEU A 372 -8.07 5.94 10.08
C LEU A 372 -7.18 6.94 10.82
N HIS A 373 -6.92 8.12 10.24
CA HIS A 373 -6.23 9.19 10.92
C HIS A 373 -6.96 9.63 12.20
N ALA A 374 -8.27 9.91 12.12
CA ALA A 374 -9.04 10.35 13.28
C ALA A 374 -9.10 9.29 14.40
N ALA A 375 -9.17 8.01 14.03
CA ALA A 375 -9.28 6.91 14.98
C ALA A 375 -7.95 6.54 15.67
N THR A 376 -6.82 6.72 14.98
CA THR A 376 -5.52 6.18 15.45
C THR A 376 -4.39 7.20 15.51
N GLY A 377 -4.58 8.39 14.91
CA GLY A 377 -3.49 9.34 14.65
C GLY A 377 -2.37 8.75 13.78
N TYR A 378 -2.62 7.63 13.09
CA TYR A 378 -1.61 6.78 12.46
C TYR A 378 -0.41 6.49 13.37
N TYR A 379 -0.64 6.43 14.69
CA TYR A 379 0.38 6.19 15.71
C TYR A 379 1.58 7.15 15.66
N GLY A 380 1.38 8.38 15.19
CA GLY A 380 2.44 9.39 15.09
C GLY A 380 3.49 9.09 14.02
N LEU A 381 3.12 8.35 12.95
CA LEU A 381 4.03 7.94 11.88
C LEU A 381 4.73 9.11 11.18
N SER A 382 4.05 10.25 11.02
CA SER A 382 4.59 11.43 10.34
C SER A 382 3.93 12.71 10.85
N PRO A 383 4.68 13.83 10.98
CA PRO A 383 4.12 15.14 11.29
C PRO A 383 3.25 15.69 10.16
N HIS A 384 3.33 15.13 8.94
CA HIS A 384 2.49 15.55 7.82
C HIS A 384 1.08 14.94 7.86
N LEU A 385 0.85 13.91 8.66
CA LEU A 385 -0.48 13.32 8.85
C LEU A 385 -1.29 14.22 9.80
N THR A 386 -1.78 15.33 9.25
CA THR A 386 -2.65 16.30 9.92
C THR A 386 -3.94 16.45 9.12
N PRO A 387 -5.08 16.80 9.77
CA PRO A 387 -6.36 16.94 9.08
C PRO A 387 -6.31 17.87 7.86
N ASP A 388 -5.55 18.97 7.91
CA ASP A 388 -5.43 19.97 6.85
C ASP A 388 -4.72 19.46 5.58
N ASN A 389 -4.00 18.34 5.70
CA ASN A 389 -3.31 17.70 4.58
C ASN A 389 -4.17 16.66 3.86
N PHE A 390 -5.41 16.41 4.29
CA PHE A 390 -6.36 15.54 3.57
C PHE A 390 -7.33 16.37 2.72
N PRO A 391 -7.10 16.51 1.40
CA PRO A 391 -7.97 17.35 0.57
C PRO A 391 -9.39 16.79 0.49
N PRO A 392 -10.42 17.66 0.36
CA PRO A 392 -11.78 17.20 0.11
C PRO A 392 -11.87 16.44 -1.22
N ASN A 393 -12.79 15.48 -1.28
CA ASN A 393 -13.07 14.72 -2.47
C ASN A 393 -14.60 14.63 -2.59
N THR A 394 -15.16 15.19 -3.66
CA THR A 394 -16.60 15.24 -3.95
C THR A 394 -16.87 14.66 -5.33
N THR A 395 -16.10 13.63 -5.71
CA THR A 395 -16.07 13.12 -7.09
C THR A 395 -17.42 12.56 -7.53
N THR A 396 -18.18 11.94 -6.63
CA THR A 396 -19.50 11.38 -6.95
C THR A 396 -20.45 12.49 -7.45
N ALA A 397 -20.55 13.57 -6.68
CA ALA A 397 -21.39 14.73 -7.03
C ALA A 397 -20.90 15.44 -8.29
N GLY A 398 -19.58 15.63 -8.44
CA GLY A 398 -19.01 16.29 -9.62
C GLY A 398 -19.28 15.54 -10.94
N LEU A 399 -19.15 14.21 -10.93
CA LEU A 399 -19.45 13.40 -12.12
C LEU A 399 -20.96 13.29 -12.38
N ALA A 400 -21.78 13.16 -11.33
CA ALA A 400 -23.24 13.17 -11.45
C ALA A 400 -23.75 14.50 -12.01
N GLN A 401 -23.12 15.63 -11.63
CA GLN A 401 -23.43 16.94 -12.20
C GLN A 401 -23.22 16.95 -13.72
N GLY A 402 -22.10 16.45 -14.24
CA GLY A 402 -21.88 16.40 -15.69
C GLY A 402 -22.95 15.59 -16.44
N LEU A 403 -23.41 14.46 -15.87
CA LEU A 403 -24.51 13.68 -16.41
C LEU A 403 -25.85 14.42 -16.34
N ALA A 404 -26.10 15.15 -15.25
CA ALA A 404 -27.29 15.98 -15.08
C ALA A 404 -27.32 17.15 -16.07
N GLU A 405 -26.18 17.80 -16.34
CA GLU A 405 -26.08 18.88 -17.33
C GLU A 405 -26.41 18.38 -18.74
N ALA A 406 -25.92 17.20 -19.13
CA ALA A 406 -26.31 16.59 -20.41
C ALA A 406 -27.81 16.24 -20.46
N HIS A 407 -28.35 15.66 -19.38
CA HIS A 407 -29.79 15.39 -19.29
C HIS A 407 -30.64 16.66 -19.44
N ASN A 408 -30.25 17.74 -18.77
CA ASN A 408 -30.93 19.03 -18.84
C ASN A 408 -30.83 19.64 -20.25
N ALA A 409 -29.68 19.53 -20.90
CA ALA A 409 -29.45 20.01 -22.25
C ALA A 409 -30.29 19.25 -23.31
N TYR A 410 -30.68 18.00 -23.04
CA TYR A 410 -31.62 17.25 -23.88
C TYR A 410 -33.05 17.81 -23.86
N ALA A 411 -33.40 18.59 -22.82
CA ALA A 411 -34.66 19.33 -22.69
C ALA A 411 -35.96 18.48 -22.66
N VAL A 412 -35.88 17.22 -22.24
CA VAL A 412 -37.06 16.36 -21.97
C VAL A 412 -37.02 15.87 -20.52
N PRO A 413 -37.75 16.51 -19.59
CA PRO A 413 -37.65 16.22 -18.15
C PRO A 413 -38.08 14.80 -17.73
N THR A 414 -38.93 14.15 -18.53
CA THR A 414 -39.40 12.78 -18.28
C THR A 414 -38.46 11.70 -18.81
N ALA A 415 -37.45 12.09 -19.59
CA ALA A 415 -36.47 11.16 -20.12
C ALA A 415 -35.55 10.64 -19.01
N GLN A 416 -34.84 9.55 -19.29
CA GLN A 416 -33.92 8.94 -18.33
C GLN A 416 -32.51 8.84 -18.91
N ILE A 417 -31.53 8.50 -18.07
CA ILE A 417 -30.17 8.22 -18.52
C ILE A 417 -30.00 6.70 -18.67
N LEU A 418 -29.46 6.27 -19.81
CA LEU A 418 -29.06 4.88 -20.04
C LEU A 418 -27.62 4.68 -19.60
N PHE A 419 -27.37 3.76 -18.68
CA PHE A 419 -26.04 3.22 -18.40
C PHE A 419 -25.84 1.95 -19.23
N VAL A 420 -24.89 1.98 -20.16
CA VAL A 420 -24.46 0.80 -20.92
C VAL A 420 -23.36 0.10 -20.14
N VAL A 421 -23.61 -1.12 -19.69
CA VAL A 421 -22.76 -1.80 -18.68
C VAL A 421 -22.27 -3.16 -19.17
N GLN A 422 -21.13 -3.62 -18.64
CA GLN A 422 -20.62 -4.95 -18.94
C GLN A 422 -21.51 -6.03 -18.32
N GLN A 423 -21.54 -7.21 -18.95
CA GLN A 423 -22.14 -8.38 -18.32
C GLN A 423 -21.27 -8.78 -17.12
N ARG A 424 -21.90 -9.05 -15.96
CA ARG A 424 -21.21 -9.47 -14.71
C ARG A 424 -20.19 -8.44 -14.18
N GLU A 425 -20.54 -7.17 -14.24
CA GLU A 425 -19.74 -6.06 -13.69
C GLU A 425 -19.43 -6.24 -12.19
N ARG A 426 -18.15 -6.47 -11.84
CA ARG A 426 -17.69 -6.59 -10.44
C ARG A 426 -17.65 -5.25 -9.72
N ASN A 427 -17.37 -4.17 -10.44
CA ASN A 427 -17.26 -2.81 -9.94
C ASN A 427 -18.62 -2.08 -10.00
N VAL A 428 -19.73 -2.79 -9.80
CA VAL A 428 -21.08 -2.23 -9.90
C VAL A 428 -21.34 -1.17 -8.84
N PHE A 429 -20.71 -1.29 -7.66
CA PHE A 429 -20.89 -0.34 -6.56
C PHE A 429 -20.34 1.06 -6.89
N ASP A 430 -19.28 1.17 -7.70
CA ASP A 430 -18.79 2.44 -8.25
C ASP A 430 -19.84 3.11 -9.16
N GLN A 431 -20.58 2.31 -9.93
CA GLN A 431 -21.62 2.83 -10.83
C GLN A 431 -22.89 3.23 -10.07
N ARG A 432 -23.30 2.43 -9.09
CA ARG A 432 -24.52 2.64 -8.30
C ARG A 432 -24.49 3.94 -7.50
N TRP A 433 -23.33 4.34 -7.00
CA TRP A 433 -23.20 5.63 -6.31
C TRP A 433 -23.59 6.82 -7.20
N LEU A 434 -23.24 6.80 -8.50
CA LEU A 434 -23.67 7.84 -9.44
C LEU A 434 -25.19 7.81 -9.64
N GLU A 435 -25.80 6.63 -9.70
CA GLU A 435 -27.26 6.50 -9.83
C GLU A 435 -28.00 7.04 -8.62
N TYR A 436 -27.49 6.76 -7.41
CA TYR A 436 -28.08 7.27 -6.17
C TYR A 436 -27.96 8.80 -6.10
N GLU A 437 -26.81 9.35 -6.49
CA GLU A 437 -26.61 10.79 -6.54
C GLU A 437 -27.54 11.46 -7.57
N LEU A 438 -27.63 10.91 -8.79
CA LEU A 438 -28.54 11.39 -9.83
C LEU A 438 -30.00 11.37 -9.38
N LEU A 439 -30.42 10.31 -8.70
CA LEU A 439 -31.79 10.19 -8.20
C LEU A 439 -32.06 11.16 -7.05
N HIS A 440 -31.18 11.23 -6.06
CA HIS A 440 -31.43 12.00 -4.84
C HIS A 440 -31.19 13.50 -5.02
N ALA A 441 -30.10 13.89 -5.70
CA ALA A 441 -29.71 15.30 -5.86
C ALA A 441 -30.33 15.94 -7.11
N HIS A 442 -30.60 15.16 -8.16
CA HIS A 442 -31.07 15.69 -9.45
C HIS A 442 -32.45 15.18 -9.88
N ALA A 443 -33.07 14.24 -9.15
CA ALA A 443 -34.34 13.59 -9.52
C ALA A 443 -34.31 12.87 -10.89
N ILE A 444 -33.11 12.48 -11.36
CA ILE A 444 -32.89 11.83 -12.65
C ILE A 444 -32.84 10.31 -12.44
N HIS A 445 -33.65 9.59 -13.21
CA HIS A 445 -33.69 8.13 -13.17
C HIS A 445 -32.69 7.52 -14.16
N VAL A 446 -32.16 6.35 -13.80
CA VAL A 446 -31.21 5.59 -14.61
C VAL A 446 -31.77 4.22 -14.98
N VAL A 447 -31.63 3.85 -16.25
CA VAL A 447 -31.85 2.49 -16.75
C VAL A 447 -30.50 1.87 -17.06
N ARG A 448 -30.26 0.62 -16.66
CA ARG A 448 -29.01 -0.10 -16.92
C ARG A 448 -29.26 -1.24 -17.88
N GLN A 449 -28.50 -1.33 -18.97
CA GLN A 449 -28.56 -2.46 -19.89
C GLN A 449 -27.20 -2.84 -20.48
N THR A 450 -27.03 -4.12 -20.79
CA THR A 450 -25.87 -4.62 -21.56
C THR A 450 -26.10 -4.48 -23.06
N PHE A 451 -25.06 -4.63 -23.88
CA PHE A 451 -25.22 -4.68 -25.34
C PHE A 451 -26.17 -5.79 -25.81
N ASP A 452 -26.17 -6.96 -25.16
CA ASP A 452 -27.11 -8.05 -25.46
C ASP A 452 -28.58 -7.64 -25.28
N GLN A 453 -28.86 -6.93 -24.18
CA GLN A 453 -30.21 -6.46 -23.88
C GLN A 453 -30.62 -5.34 -24.85
N LEU A 454 -29.71 -4.40 -25.10
CA LEU A 454 -29.93 -3.29 -26.02
C LEU A 454 -30.19 -3.73 -27.46
N ALA A 455 -29.58 -4.83 -27.90
CA ALA A 455 -29.86 -5.38 -29.23
C ALA A 455 -31.34 -5.70 -29.49
N HIS A 456 -32.14 -5.89 -28.43
CA HIS A 456 -33.56 -6.27 -28.52
C HIS A 456 -34.52 -5.22 -27.94
N SER A 457 -34.03 -4.29 -27.12
CA SER A 457 -34.88 -3.36 -26.35
C SER A 457 -34.94 -1.94 -26.93
N ILE A 458 -34.00 -1.58 -27.82
CA ILE A 458 -33.93 -0.23 -28.37
C ILE A 458 -34.96 -0.03 -29.49
N HIS A 459 -35.63 1.11 -29.44
CA HIS A 459 -36.53 1.57 -30.49
C HIS A 459 -36.18 3.02 -30.82
N ILE A 460 -35.74 3.26 -32.05
CA ILE A 460 -35.38 4.61 -32.52
C ILE A 460 -36.60 5.19 -33.24
N HIS A 461 -37.10 6.33 -32.78
CA HIS A 461 -38.23 6.98 -33.44
C HIS A 461 -37.86 7.38 -34.87
N PRO A 462 -38.67 7.06 -35.91
CA PRO A 462 -38.27 7.20 -37.31
C PRO A 462 -37.98 8.65 -37.74
N THR A 463 -38.70 9.63 -37.18
CA THR A 463 -38.53 11.05 -37.52
C THR A 463 -37.56 11.78 -36.59
N THR A 464 -37.84 11.82 -35.28
CA THR A 464 -37.02 12.56 -34.30
C THR A 464 -35.71 11.88 -33.94
N ARG A 465 -35.56 10.58 -34.24
CA ARG A 465 -34.45 9.73 -33.80
C ARG A 465 -34.29 9.67 -32.27
N ALA A 466 -35.33 10.02 -31.52
CA ALA A 466 -35.39 9.82 -30.07
C ALA A 466 -35.27 8.34 -29.73
N LEU A 467 -34.39 8.01 -28.79
CA LEU A 467 -34.17 6.64 -28.33
C LEU A 467 -35.21 6.30 -27.27
N HIS A 468 -35.97 5.24 -27.52
CA HIS A 468 -36.87 4.65 -26.55
C HIS A 468 -36.38 3.26 -26.16
N ILE A 469 -36.47 2.94 -24.88
CA ILE A 469 -36.18 1.61 -24.34
C ILE A 469 -37.41 1.11 -23.62
N THR A 470 -37.79 -0.14 -23.89
CA THR A 470 -38.85 -0.82 -23.15
C THR A 470 -38.21 -1.75 -22.12
N PRO A 471 -38.16 -1.37 -20.83
CA PRO A 471 -37.65 -2.26 -19.80
C PRO A 471 -38.57 -3.48 -19.63
N PRO A 472 -38.05 -4.66 -19.26
CA PRO A 472 -38.90 -5.82 -18.99
C PRO A 472 -39.95 -5.59 -17.90
N SER A 473 -39.70 -4.63 -16.99
CA SER A 473 -40.54 -4.29 -15.85
C SER A 473 -41.63 -3.26 -16.16
N SER A 474 -41.66 -2.66 -17.36
CA SER A 474 -42.59 -1.58 -17.73
C SER A 474 -43.24 -1.85 -19.08
N SER A 475 -44.56 -1.63 -19.18
CA SER A 475 -45.29 -1.72 -20.44
C SER A 475 -45.15 -0.47 -21.31
N SER A 476 -44.71 0.67 -20.73
CA SER A 476 -44.49 1.91 -21.47
C SER A 476 -43.02 2.11 -21.84
N PRO A 477 -42.72 2.51 -23.09
CA PRO A 477 -41.37 2.87 -23.51
C PRO A 477 -40.88 4.10 -22.75
N ILE A 478 -39.59 4.11 -22.42
CA ILE A 478 -38.90 5.20 -21.72
C ILE A 478 -37.98 5.90 -22.72
N GLU A 479 -38.13 7.21 -22.86
CA GLU A 479 -37.22 8.02 -23.68
C GLU A 479 -35.88 8.22 -22.96
N ILE A 480 -34.79 8.12 -23.72
CA ILE A 480 -33.43 8.24 -23.21
C ILE A 480 -32.82 9.57 -23.66
N SER A 481 -32.40 10.36 -22.68
CA SER A 481 -31.77 11.66 -22.86
C SER A 481 -30.26 11.58 -23.08
N THR A 482 -29.60 10.73 -22.30
CA THR A 482 -28.13 10.58 -22.28
C THR A 482 -27.77 9.10 -22.18
N ILE A 483 -26.73 8.70 -22.91
CA ILE A 483 -26.18 7.34 -22.92
C ILE A 483 -24.79 7.39 -22.31
N TYR A 484 -24.63 6.85 -21.11
CA TYR A 484 -23.38 6.76 -20.39
C TYR A 484 -22.75 5.37 -20.54
N PHE A 485 -21.58 5.31 -21.17
CA PHE A 485 -20.87 4.06 -21.42
C PHE A 485 -19.96 3.70 -20.25
N ARG A 486 -20.31 2.61 -19.56
CA ARG A 486 -19.45 1.85 -18.63
C ARG A 486 -18.97 0.53 -19.25
N ALA A 487 -19.09 0.39 -20.57
CA ALA A 487 -18.67 -0.73 -21.39
C ALA A 487 -18.35 -0.23 -22.81
N GLY A 488 -17.78 -1.09 -23.65
CA GLY A 488 -17.49 -0.80 -25.05
C GLY A 488 -16.14 -0.11 -25.29
N TYR A 489 -15.22 -0.20 -24.32
CA TYR A 489 -13.86 0.36 -24.40
C TYR A 489 -12.79 -0.70 -24.69
N THR A 490 -13.14 -1.99 -24.63
CA THR A 490 -12.27 -3.10 -24.97
C THR A 490 -12.93 -4.00 -26.04
N PRO A 491 -12.16 -4.63 -26.94
CA PRO A 491 -12.69 -5.59 -27.91
C PRO A 491 -13.51 -6.73 -27.26
N SER A 492 -13.18 -7.12 -26.02
CA SER A 492 -13.90 -8.18 -25.30
C SER A 492 -15.36 -7.85 -24.99
N ASP A 493 -15.74 -6.57 -24.99
CA ASP A 493 -17.13 -6.14 -24.82
C ASP A 493 -17.97 -6.40 -26.09
N PHE A 494 -17.31 -6.59 -27.23
CA PHE A 494 -17.91 -6.82 -28.53
C PHE A 494 -17.74 -8.28 -28.96
N SER A 495 -18.32 -9.20 -28.19
CA SER A 495 -18.27 -10.64 -28.46
C SER A 495 -19.02 -11.05 -29.74
N SER A 496 -19.87 -10.19 -30.30
CA SER A 496 -20.61 -10.43 -31.53
C SER A 496 -20.66 -9.19 -32.44
N PRO A 497 -20.81 -9.36 -33.77
CA PRO A 497 -21.05 -8.24 -34.70
C PRO A 497 -22.28 -7.41 -34.32
N THR A 498 -23.28 -8.04 -33.69
CA THR A 498 -24.48 -7.35 -33.18
C THR A 498 -24.12 -6.28 -32.15
N HIS A 499 -23.09 -6.47 -31.32
CA HIS A 499 -22.69 -5.45 -30.35
C HIS A 499 -22.15 -4.20 -31.03
N TYR A 500 -21.35 -4.37 -32.10
CA TYR A 500 -20.88 -3.24 -32.91
C TYR A 500 -22.07 -2.54 -33.57
N ALA A 501 -22.98 -3.30 -34.18
CA ALA A 501 -24.19 -2.75 -34.80
C ALA A 501 -25.04 -1.96 -33.78
N THR A 502 -25.24 -2.49 -32.58
CA THR A 502 -25.94 -1.81 -31.48
C THR A 502 -25.22 -0.53 -31.07
N ARG A 503 -23.89 -0.55 -30.88
CA ARG A 503 -23.13 0.67 -30.55
C ARG A 503 -23.30 1.75 -31.62
N ILE A 504 -23.18 1.40 -32.90
CA ILE A 504 -23.36 2.35 -34.01
C ILE A 504 -24.82 2.84 -34.08
N ALA A 505 -25.80 1.96 -33.82
CA ALA A 505 -27.20 2.34 -33.74
C ALA A 505 -27.51 3.33 -32.60
N LEU A 506 -26.83 3.24 -31.46
CA LEU A 506 -26.97 4.21 -30.37
C LEU A 506 -26.43 5.60 -30.76
N GLU A 507 -25.35 5.66 -31.56
CA GLU A 507 -24.78 6.93 -32.03
C GLU A 507 -25.74 7.69 -32.97
N ARG A 508 -26.54 6.94 -33.74
CA ARG A 508 -27.58 7.45 -34.64
C ARG A 508 -28.77 8.14 -33.95
N THR A 509 -28.83 8.07 -32.63
CA THR A 509 -29.96 8.58 -31.83
C THR A 509 -29.77 10.05 -31.43
N LEU A 510 -30.88 10.71 -31.09
CA LEU A 510 -30.90 12.05 -30.52
C LEU A 510 -30.32 12.09 -29.10
N ALA A 511 -30.19 10.96 -28.39
CA ALA A 511 -29.61 10.96 -27.05
C ALA A 511 -28.16 11.49 -27.07
N ILE A 512 -27.74 12.21 -26.03
CA ILE A 512 -26.37 12.71 -25.86
C ILE A 512 -25.48 11.53 -25.43
N LYS A 513 -24.38 11.29 -26.14
CA LYS A 513 -23.48 10.17 -25.82
C LYS A 513 -22.37 10.63 -24.88
N CYS A 514 -22.03 9.76 -23.92
CA CYS A 514 -20.96 9.95 -22.94
C CYS A 514 -20.06 8.71 -22.85
N PRO A 515 -18.97 8.65 -23.64
CA PRO A 515 -18.64 9.52 -24.77
C PRO A 515 -19.34 9.09 -26.06
N SER A 516 -19.35 9.98 -27.06
CA SER A 516 -19.61 9.64 -28.47
C SER A 516 -18.44 8.82 -29.08
N LEU A 517 -18.65 8.23 -30.25
CA LEU A 517 -17.54 7.58 -31.00
C LEU A 517 -16.33 8.50 -31.27
N PRO A 518 -16.46 9.73 -31.81
CA PRO A 518 -15.30 10.58 -32.05
C PRO A 518 -14.56 10.94 -30.76
N LEU A 519 -15.28 11.14 -29.65
CA LEU A 519 -14.66 11.42 -28.36
C LEU A 519 -13.95 10.17 -27.78
N GLN A 520 -14.49 8.97 -28.00
CA GLN A 520 -13.78 7.73 -27.66
C GLN A 520 -12.49 7.58 -28.48
N LEU A 521 -12.54 7.86 -29.79
CA LEU A 521 -11.36 7.84 -30.67
C LEU A 521 -10.32 8.89 -30.26
N ALA A 522 -10.77 10.07 -29.82
CA ALA A 522 -9.90 11.14 -29.31
C ALA A 522 -9.06 10.69 -28.10
N GLY A 523 -9.54 9.74 -27.29
CA GLY A 523 -8.79 9.16 -26.16
C GLY A 523 -7.68 8.19 -26.56
N GLY A 524 -7.47 7.93 -27.85
CA GLY A 524 -6.44 7.01 -28.32
C GLY A 524 -5.02 7.49 -28.00
N LYS A 525 -4.12 6.55 -27.66
CA LYS A 525 -2.69 6.85 -27.39
C LYS A 525 -1.99 7.56 -28.54
N LYS A 526 -2.39 7.28 -29.79
CA LYS A 526 -1.88 7.98 -30.98
C LYS A 526 -2.28 9.45 -31.01
N VAL A 527 -3.46 9.80 -30.52
CA VAL A 527 -3.89 11.19 -30.40
C VAL A 527 -3.07 11.91 -29.32
N GLN A 528 -2.81 11.26 -28.18
CA GLN A 528 -1.93 11.78 -27.14
C GLN A 528 -0.50 12.04 -27.66
N GLU A 529 0.04 11.13 -28.47
CA GLU A 529 1.32 11.35 -29.18
C GLU A 529 1.23 12.52 -30.15
N ALA A 530 0.21 12.55 -31.01
CA ALA A 530 0.03 13.62 -31.99
C ALA A 530 -0.10 15.02 -31.34
N LEU A 531 -0.68 15.11 -30.13
CA LEU A 531 -0.75 16.33 -29.33
C LEU A 531 0.62 16.92 -28.98
N THR A 532 1.64 16.08 -28.84
CA THR A 532 3.02 16.54 -28.56
C THR A 532 3.72 17.16 -29.77
N ARG A 533 3.14 17.01 -30.98
CA ARG A 533 3.72 17.58 -32.20
C ARG A 533 3.54 19.10 -32.21
N HIS A 534 4.57 19.78 -32.69
CA HIS A 534 4.62 21.24 -32.69
C HIS A 534 3.41 21.87 -33.40
N GLY A 535 2.72 22.80 -32.72
CA GLY A 535 1.64 23.62 -33.26
C GLY A 535 0.22 23.04 -33.19
N LEU A 536 0.03 21.77 -32.81
CA LEU A 536 -1.34 21.22 -32.68
C LEU A 536 -2.07 21.83 -31.47
N LEU A 537 -1.43 21.87 -30.31
CA LEU A 537 -2.00 22.48 -29.10
C LEU A 537 -2.37 23.95 -29.33
N ASP A 538 -1.44 24.70 -29.92
CA ASP A 538 -1.59 26.12 -30.27
C ASP A 538 -2.81 26.34 -31.16
N ARG A 539 -2.98 25.49 -32.19
CA ARG A 539 -4.12 25.56 -33.11
C ARG A 539 -5.45 25.27 -32.40
N LEU A 540 -5.47 24.28 -31.51
CA LEU A 540 -6.70 23.91 -30.79
C LEU A 540 -7.14 25.04 -29.85
N LEU A 541 -6.20 25.64 -29.12
CA LEU A 541 -6.50 26.65 -28.09
C LEU A 541 -6.42 28.11 -28.58
N HIS A 542 -6.14 28.32 -29.87
CA HIS A 542 -6.04 29.67 -30.44
C HIS A 542 -7.31 30.49 -30.24
N GLY A 543 -7.18 31.68 -29.66
CA GLY A 543 -8.29 32.62 -29.45
C GLY A 543 -9.25 32.22 -28.32
N ARG A 544 -8.88 31.27 -27.45
CA ARG A 544 -9.75 30.73 -26.39
C ARG A 544 -9.51 31.27 -24.99
N GLY A 545 -8.65 32.29 -24.87
CA GLY A 545 -8.38 32.98 -23.61
C GLY A 545 -7.30 32.36 -22.73
N TYR A 546 -6.65 31.28 -23.18
CA TYR A 546 -5.47 30.72 -22.52
C TYR A 546 -4.22 31.51 -22.89
N SER A 547 -3.38 31.76 -21.89
CA SER A 547 -2.07 32.41 -22.05
C SER A 547 -1.02 31.42 -22.53
N GLU A 548 0.10 31.92 -23.10
CA GLU A 548 1.23 31.05 -23.46
C GLU A 548 1.76 30.26 -22.26
N HIS A 549 1.69 30.86 -21.07
CA HIS A 549 2.05 30.19 -19.82
C HIS A 549 1.16 28.96 -19.53
N ASP A 550 -0.14 29.04 -19.78
CA ASP A 550 -1.05 27.90 -19.59
C ASP A 550 -0.71 26.76 -20.54
N LEU A 551 -0.36 27.09 -21.79
CA LEU A 551 0.08 26.13 -22.80
C LEU A 551 1.42 25.50 -22.41
N ASP A 552 2.36 26.28 -21.90
CA ASP A 552 3.65 25.80 -21.40
C ASP A 552 3.50 24.87 -20.20
N GLU A 553 2.55 25.15 -19.30
CA GLU A 553 2.24 24.24 -18.20
C GLU A 553 1.66 22.91 -18.69
N VAL A 554 0.74 22.92 -19.67
CA VAL A 554 0.25 21.68 -20.31
C VAL A 554 1.43 20.92 -20.91
N ARG A 555 2.25 21.58 -21.74
CA ARG A 555 3.45 20.99 -22.38
C ARG A 555 4.43 20.42 -21.34
N SER A 556 4.57 21.09 -20.19
CA SER A 556 5.46 20.65 -19.10
C SER A 556 5.06 19.30 -18.53
N THR A 557 3.78 18.92 -18.63
CA THR A 557 3.30 17.61 -18.17
C THR A 557 3.57 16.48 -19.15
N TRP A 558 3.99 16.76 -20.37
CA TRP A 558 4.23 15.72 -21.34
C TRP A 558 5.58 15.04 -21.12
N MET A 559 5.61 13.74 -21.39
CA MET A 559 6.84 13.00 -21.66
C MET A 559 7.08 12.99 -23.16
N HIS A 560 8.33 12.74 -23.56
CA HIS A 560 8.62 12.49 -24.95
C HIS A 560 7.85 11.26 -25.44
N MET A 561 7.13 11.43 -26.54
CA MET A 561 6.33 10.40 -27.20
C MET A 561 6.80 10.30 -28.64
N TRP A 562 6.87 9.08 -29.17
CA TRP A 562 7.27 8.86 -30.55
C TRP A 562 6.29 7.94 -31.27
N ALA A 563 5.98 8.36 -32.48
CA ALA A 563 5.35 7.55 -33.51
C ALA A 563 6.35 6.50 -34.01
N LEU A 564 5.94 5.23 -34.12
CA LEU A 564 6.83 4.18 -34.68
C LEU A 564 7.02 4.33 -36.20
N ASP A 565 6.16 5.11 -36.84
CA ASP A 565 6.22 5.54 -38.23
C ASP A 565 7.04 6.83 -38.44
N ASP A 566 7.62 7.41 -37.39
CA ASP A 566 8.47 8.60 -37.50
C ASP A 566 9.82 8.27 -38.17
N PRO A 567 10.23 8.99 -39.24
CA PRO A 567 11.54 8.82 -39.86
C PRO A 567 12.73 9.13 -38.93
N CYS A 568 12.52 9.81 -37.79
CA CYS A 568 13.54 10.06 -36.78
C CYS A 568 13.33 9.18 -35.53
N PRO A 569 13.98 8.00 -35.44
CA PRO A 569 13.84 7.13 -34.27
C PRO A 569 14.43 7.79 -33.00
N PRO A 570 14.00 7.37 -31.80
CA PRO A 570 14.52 7.93 -30.56
C PRO A 570 16.05 7.72 -30.45
N PRO A 571 16.79 8.58 -29.71
CA PRO A 571 18.24 8.47 -29.64
C PRO A 571 18.70 7.12 -29.05
N PRO A 572 19.85 6.54 -29.47
CA PRO A 572 20.30 5.20 -29.05
C PRO A 572 20.43 5.00 -27.53
N SER A 573 20.70 6.06 -26.77
CA SER A 573 20.75 6.03 -25.30
C SER A 573 19.41 5.74 -24.63
N PHE A 574 18.29 5.91 -25.34
CA PHE A 574 16.95 5.61 -24.84
C PHE A 574 16.59 4.13 -25.01
N PHE A 575 17.18 3.44 -25.99
CA PHE A 575 16.96 2.01 -26.20
C PHE A 575 17.61 1.14 -25.11
N SER A 576 18.70 1.58 -24.47
CA SER A 576 19.38 0.78 -23.43
C SER A 576 18.57 0.59 -22.15
N LYS A 577 17.71 1.55 -21.77
CA LYS A 577 16.72 1.40 -20.68
C LYS A 577 15.53 0.53 -21.11
N ALA A 578 15.06 0.66 -22.35
CA ALA A 578 13.87 -0.02 -22.87
C ALA A 578 14.06 -1.49 -23.30
N ILE A 579 15.29 -1.92 -23.65
CA ILE A 579 15.58 -3.29 -24.16
C ILE A 579 15.51 -4.38 -23.06
N GLY A 580 15.25 -4.02 -21.79
CA GLY A 580 14.89 -5.00 -20.76
C GLY A 580 13.53 -5.66 -20.97
N ALA A 581 12.59 -4.99 -21.66
CA ALA A 581 11.25 -5.47 -21.91
C ALA A 581 11.07 -5.84 -23.40
N ARG A 582 10.72 -7.10 -23.68
CA ARG A 582 10.28 -7.52 -25.03
C ARG A 582 9.04 -6.70 -25.41
N ILE A 583 9.18 -5.72 -26.30
CA ILE A 583 8.04 -4.99 -26.88
C ILE A 583 7.15 -6.02 -27.60
N PRO A 584 5.91 -6.27 -27.16
CA PRO A 584 5.03 -7.22 -27.82
C PRO A 584 4.70 -6.73 -29.24
N LEU A 585 4.78 -7.63 -30.22
CA LEU A 585 4.58 -7.36 -31.66
C LEU A 585 3.22 -6.73 -32.04
N GLY A 586 2.30 -6.54 -31.09
CA GLY A 586 0.96 -5.95 -31.29
C GLY A 586 0.81 -4.46 -30.96
N PHE A 587 1.79 -3.81 -30.34
CA PHE A 587 1.76 -2.35 -30.08
C PHE A 587 2.45 -1.60 -31.23
N ARG A 588 1.76 -1.39 -32.36
CA ARG A 588 2.43 -1.06 -33.63
C ARG A 588 2.52 0.41 -34.04
N GLU A 589 2.01 1.41 -33.31
CA GLU A 589 1.98 2.78 -33.89
C GLU A 589 2.38 3.97 -32.99
N ALA A 590 2.40 3.83 -31.66
CA ALA A 590 2.91 4.86 -30.75
C ALA A 590 3.47 4.24 -29.47
N TRP A 591 4.62 4.73 -29.02
CA TRP A 591 5.25 4.34 -27.75
C TRP A 591 5.36 5.55 -26.83
N ILE A 592 4.73 5.46 -25.65
CA ILE A 592 4.92 6.43 -24.56
C ILE A 592 6.06 5.91 -23.70
N ALA A 593 7.10 6.71 -23.56
CA ALA A 593 8.30 6.34 -22.81
C ALA A 593 8.08 6.44 -21.29
N MET A 594 7.06 5.75 -20.78
CA MET A 594 6.70 5.77 -19.35
C MET A 594 7.84 5.26 -18.46
N GLU A 595 8.70 4.37 -18.97
CA GLU A 595 9.92 3.90 -18.27
C GLU A 595 10.96 5.00 -18.01
N LEU A 596 10.83 6.16 -18.65
CA LEU A 596 11.69 7.33 -18.39
C LEU A 596 11.19 8.18 -17.21
N ILE A 597 10.01 7.90 -16.68
CA ILE A 597 9.50 8.60 -15.50
C ILE A 597 10.22 8.03 -14.27
N ASP A 598 11.24 8.74 -13.80
CA ASP A 598 11.87 8.43 -12.51
C ASP A 598 10.91 8.80 -11.37
N THR A 599 10.20 7.81 -10.84
CA THR A 599 9.27 7.98 -9.71
C THR A 599 10.02 8.05 -8.37
N PRO A 600 9.47 8.70 -7.32
CA PRO A 600 10.14 8.81 -6.03
C PRO A 600 10.57 7.45 -5.46
N ALA A 601 11.86 7.30 -5.17
CA ALA A 601 12.43 6.07 -4.62
C ALA A 601 12.14 5.91 -3.11
N GLY A 602 12.07 4.67 -2.64
CA GLY A 602 11.92 4.34 -1.21
C GLY A 602 10.54 4.63 -0.61
N VAL A 603 9.52 4.92 -1.44
CA VAL A 603 8.13 5.08 -0.99
C VAL A 603 7.52 3.70 -0.77
N GLY A 604 7.13 3.39 0.47
CA GLY A 604 6.50 2.11 0.83
C GLY A 604 5.10 2.29 1.39
N SER A 605 4.21 1.35 1.09
CA SER A 605 2.87 1.28 1.68
C SER A 605 2.45 -0.17 2.00
N TYR A 606 1.29 -0.31 2.62
CA TYR A 606 0.64 -1.59 2.93
C TYR A 606 -0.62 -1.73 2.08
N LEU A 607 -0.59 -2.69 1.17
CA LEU A 607 -1.67 -2.98 0.25
C LEU A 607 -2.55 -4.09 0.81
N VAL A 608 -3.87 -3.87 0.83
CA VAL A 608 -4.85 -4.82 1.36
C VAL A 608 -5.77 -5.27 0.24
N ARG A 609 -5.82 -6.57 0.02
CA ARG A 609 -6.73 -7.20 -0.95
C ARG A 609 -7.61 -8.21 -0.24
N ALA A 610 -8.87 -8.26 -0.63
CA ALA A 610 -9.75 -9.33 -0.21
C ALA A 610 -9.26 -10.65 -0.81
N ALA A 611 -9.39 -11.75 -0.07
CA ALA A 611 -9.21 -13.07 -0.66
C ALA A 611 -10.39 -13.33 -1.60
N ASP A 612 -10.13 -13.55 -2.89
CA ASP A 612 -11.16 -14.00 -3.82
C ASP A 612 -11.61 -15.39 -3.35
N GLY A 613 -12.87 -15.51 -2.93
CA GLY A 613 -13.46 -16.74 -2.37
C GLY A 613 -13.70 -17.83 -3.41
N GLY A 614 -12.75 -18.06 -4.33
CA GLY A 614 -12.80 -19.14 -5.29
C GLY A 614 -12.98 -20.47 -4.57
N ALA A 615 -14.02 -21.21 -4.96
CA ALA A 615 -14.41 -22.50 -4.41
C ALA A 615 -13.39 -23.62 -4.75
N GLY A 616 -12.12 -23.42 -4.42
CA GLY A 616 -11.12 -24.47 -4.34
C GLY A 616 -11.20 -25.12 -2.96
N ALA A 617 -11.85 -26.29 -2.90
CA ALA A 617 -11.85 -27.13 -1.71
C ALA A 617 -10.41 -27.51 -1.33
N GLY A 618 -9.90 -26.96 -0.22
CA GLY A 618 -8.58 -27.33 0.31
C GLY A 618 -8.05 -26.36 1.37
N THR A 619 -8.53 -26.49 2.61
CA THR A 619 -7.80 -26.19 3.86
C THR A 619 -6.86 -24.97 3.89
N GLU A 620 -7.43 -23.76 3.97
CA GLU A 620 -7.11 -22.68 4.92
C GLU A 620 -8.02 -21.49 4.57
N ARG A 621 -8.75 -20.91 5.54
CA ARG A 621 -9.46 -19.63 5.31
C ARG A 621 -8.40 -18.59 4.96
N GLN A 622 -8.27 -18.24 3.70
CA GLN A 622 -7.28 -17.27 3.23
C GLN A 622 -7.59 -15.92 3.87
N LYS A 623 -6.82 -15.58 4.90
CA LYS A 623 -7.01 -14.38 5.72
C LYS A 623 -6.66 -13.16 4.87
N THR A 624 -7.51 -12.13 4.87
CA THR A 624 -7.14 -10.81 4.33
C THR A 624 -5.81 -10.39 4.95
N LYS A 625 -4.78 -10.23 4.12
CA LYS A 625 -3.41 -9.94 4.57
C LYS A 625 -2.95 -8.63 3.95
N SER A 626 -2.50 -7.71 4.80
CA SER A 626 -1.76 -6.53 4.37
C SER A 626 -0.37 -6.93 3.88
N VAL A 627 -0.02 -6.53 2.67
CA VAL A 627 1.29 -6.79 2.06
C VAL A 627 2.07 -5.48 2.01
N LYS A 628 3.24 -5.45 2.65
CA LYS A 628 4.18 -4.33 2.53
C LYS A 628 4.82 -4.39 1.14
N ALA A 629 4.79 -3.29 0.42
CA ALA A 629 5.43 -3.15 -0.89
C ALA A 629 6.08 -1.76 -1.01
N GLU A 630 7.12 -1.65 -1.84
CA GLU A 630 7.50 -0.36 -2.42
C GLU A 630 6.49 -0.02 -3.51
N VAL A 631 6.04 1.22 -3.56
CA VAL A 631 4.86 1.59 -4.33
C VAL A 631 5.07 2.80 -5.22
N ILE A 632 4.34 2.77 -6.34
CA ILE A 632 4.18 3.90 -7.26
C ILE A 632 2.71 4.31 -7.21
N SER A 633 2.48 5.62 -7.12
CA SER A 633 1.13 6.20 -7.00
C SER A 633 0.85 7.10 -8.19
N GLU A 634 -0.28 6.85 -8.85
CA GLU A 634 -0.78 7.56 -10.01
C GLU A 634 -1.96 8.44 -9.60
N LEU A 635 -1.83 9.75 -9.80
CA LEU A 635 -2.85 10.75 -9.50
C LEU A 635 -3.74 10.95 -10.72
N GLY A 636 -5.02 10.60 -10.61
CA GLY A 636 -6.05 10.92 -11.59
C GLY A 636 -6.86 12.14 -11.17
N ILE A 637 -7.06 13.10 -12.07
CA ILE A 637 -8.01 14.22 -11.89
C ILE A 637 -9.20 13.98 -12.81
N PHE A 638 -10.41 14.04 -12.25
CA PHE A 638 -11.63 13.92 -13.02
C PHE A 638 -12.07 15.28 -13.53
N GLY A 639 -12.66 15.31 -14.71
CA GLY A 639 -13.34 16.48 -15.25
C GLY A 639 -14.50 16.07 -16.15
N TRP A 640 -15.33 17.03 -16.51
CA TRP A 640 -16.36 16.80 -17.52
C TRP A 640 -16.52 18.01 -18.43
N ALA A 641 -16.98 17.77 -19.65
CA ALA A 641 -17.33 18.82 -20.59
C ALA A 641 -18.56 18.43 -21.41
N LEU A 642 -19.54 19.32 -21.46
CA LEU A 642 -20.63 19.30 -22.42
C LEU A 642 -20.25 20.23 -23.58
N PHE A 643 -20.17 19.71 -24.79
CA PHE A 643 -19.68 20.45 -25.95
C PHE A 643 -20.36 20.00 -27.23
N GLY A 644 -20.31 20.83 -28.26
CA GLY A 644 -20.91 20.56 -29.55
C GLY A 644 -20.95 21.80 -30.41
N ALA A 645 -21.21 21.63 -31.71
CA ALA A 645 -21.30 22.74 -32.68
C ALA A 645 -20.08 23.69 -32.66
N GLY A 646 -18.89 23.17 -32.36
CA GLY A 646 -17.62 23.92 -32.36
C GLY A 646 -17.25 24.58 -31.03
N GLU A 647 -18.09 24.47 -30.00
CA GLU A 647 -17.90 25.18 -28.72
C GLU A 647 -18.04 24.23 -27.52
N VAL A 648 -17.33 24.57 -26.44
CA VAL A 648 -17.53 23.97 -25.12
C VAL A 648 -18.62 24.77 -24.41
N VAL A 649 -19.76 24.13 -24.15
CA VAL A 649 -20.94 24.77 -23.56
C VAL A 649 -20.75 24.95 -22.06
N SER A 650 -20.26 23.92 -21.38
CA SER A 650 -19.94 23.94 -19.96
C SER A 650 -18.91 22.86 -19.66
N GLU A 651 -18.06 23.12 -18.67
CA GLU A 651 -17.07 22.15 -18.19
C GLU A 651 -16.77 22.37 -16.70
N ALA A 652 -16.23 21.36 -16.03
CA ALA A 652 -15.72 21.49 -14.67
C ALA A 652 -14.65 20.45 -14.33
N GLU A 653 -13.83 20.76 -13.33
CA GLU A 653 -13.09 19.77 -12.53
C GLU A 653 -14.04 19.07 -11.56
N ALA A 654 -13.92 17.75 -11.45
CA ALA A 654 -14.92 16.89 -10.83
C ALA A 654 -14.32 15.98 -9.75
N GLY A 655 -13.16 16.32 -9.18
CA GLY A 655 -12.52 15.55 -8.12
C GLY A 655 -11.31 14.75 -8.59
N TRP A 656 -10.92 13.74 -7.81
CA TRP A 656 -9.63 13.06 -7.99
C TRP A 656 -9.63 11.61 -7.51
N LEU A 657 -8.65 10.85 -7.98
CA LEU A 657 -8.37 9.45 -7.66
C LEU A 657 -6.88 9.27 -7.45
N VAL A 658 -6.48 8.41 -6.52
CA VAL A 658 -5.12 7.87 -6.50
C VAL A 658 -5.19 6.36 -6.65
N ARG A 659 -4.37 5.84 -7.55
CA ARG A 659 -4.15 4.41 -7.74
C ARG A 659 -2.72 4.07 -7.37
N THR A 660 -2.55 3.06 -6.53
CA THR A 660 -1.23 2.69 -6.01
C THR A 660 -0.93 1.24 -6.34
N LYS A 661 0.27 0.95 -6.81
CA LYS A 661 0.74 -0.41 -7.15
C LYS A 661 2.15 -0.65 -6.65
N GLY A 662 2.52 -1.92 -6.53
CA GLY A 662 3.91 -2.30 -6.26
C GLY A 662 4.83 -1.88 -7.42
N THR A 663 6.06 -1.44 -7.12
CA THR A 663 7.07 -1.07 -8.12
C THR A 663 7.41 -2.21 -9.08
N GLU A 664 7.23 -3.46 -8.63
CA GLU A 664 7.42 -4.68 -9.42
C GLU A 664 6.34 -4.93 -10.48
N SER A 665 5.25 -4.16 -10.47
CA SER A 665 4.11 -4.37 -11.38
C SER A 665 4.13 -3.39 -12.55
N ASN A 666 4.25 -3.94 -13.77
CA ASN A 666 4.18 -3.17 -15.01
C ASN A 666 2.75 -2.77 -15.42
N GLU A 667 1.71 -3.26 -14.74
CA GLU A 667 0.29 -3.01 -15.05
C GLU A 667 -0.39 -2.14 -13.96
N GLY A 668 -1.31 -1.24 -14.35
CA GLY A 668 -1.83 -0.16 -13.48
C GLY A 668 -3.34 -0.20 -13.16
N GLY A 669 -4.04 -1.27 -13.55
CA GLY A 669 -5.50 -1.35 -13.37
C GLY A 669 -5.90 -1.90 -12.00
N VAL A 670 -6.77 -1.20 -11.25
CA VAL A 670 -7.41 -1.75 -10.04
C VAL A 670 -8.43 -2.83 -10.42
N ALA A 671 -9.22 -2.60 -11.49
CA ALA A 671 -10.14 -3.60 -12.05
C ALA A 671 -9.39 -4.84 -12.60
N ALA A 672 -8.17 -4.64 -13.09
CA ALA A 672 -7.30 -5.71 -13.56
C ALA A 672 -6.56 -6.44 -12.42
N GLY A 673 -6.69 -5.99 -11.17
CA GLY A 673 -6.14 -6.66 -9.99
C GLY A 673 -4.72 -6.26 -9.60
N PHE A 674 -4.07 -5.33 -10.32
CA PHE A 674 -2.67 -4.94 -10.07
C PHE A 674 -2.53 -3.74 -9.13
N SER A 675 -3.44 -2.77 -9.21
CA SER A 675 -3.42 -1.58 -8.35
C SER A 675 -4.45 -1.68 -7.22
N VAL A 676 -4.35 -0.78 -6.24
CA VAL A 676 -5.32 -0.57 -5.17
C VAL A 676 -5.81 0.88 -5.17
N LEU A 677 -6.96 1.13 -4.57
CA LEU A 677 -7.46 2.47 -4.31
C LEU A 677 -6.68 3.11 -3.17
N ASP A 678 -6.31 4.37 -3.33
CA ASP A 678 -5.55 5.15 -2.38
C ASP A 678 -6.14 6.58 -2.28
N SER A 679 -5.59 7.41 -1.41
CA SER A 679 -5.94 8.82 -1.33
C SER A 679 -4.72 9.73 -1.24
N VAL A 680 -4.94 11.02 -1.47
CA VAL A 680 -3.90 12.04 -1.35
C VAL A 680 -3.66 12.42 0.11
N LEU A 681 -2.38 12.54 0.48
CA LEU A 681 -1.89 13.33 1.60
C LEU A 681 -1.04 14.48 1.05
N LEU A 682 -1.46 15.72 1.25
CA LEU A 682 -0.71 16.88 0.75
C LEU A 682 0.53 17.11 1.61
N VAL A 683 1.69 17.21 0.96
CA VAL A 683 2.98 17.50 1.59
C VAL A 683 3.58 18.82 1.12
#